data_AF-K8EJ80-F1
#
_entry.id   AF-K8EJ80-F1
#
_cell.length_a   1.000
_cell.length_b   1.000
_cell.length_c   1.000
_cell.angle_alpha   90.00
_cell.angle_beta   90.00
_cell.angle_gamma   90.00
#
_symmetry.space_group_name_H-M   'P 1'
#
loop_
_entity.id
_entity.type
_entity.pdbx_description
1 polymer ?
#
loop_
_entity_poly.entity_id
_entity_poly.type
_entity_poly.pdbx_seq_one_letter_code
_entity_poly.pdbx_strand_id
1 'polypeptide(L)'
;MIKKPDKTGAVLVVGSGIAGIQASLDLAESGYYVYLVEREPAIGGTMPMLDKTFPTNDCSMCILSPKLVDCGRHLNVKTMTNSVISKVEGEPGNFKVTVTTKARYIDVNKCTGCGSCAEACPVKVDDAFNQGLSKRKAIYKLYAQAYPNAYAIDSSKCLKFKNLNNDKLCGKCIKACQAGAINHHMQDEETQLEVGSILLVPGFAAFDPSQLKLYKYGELKNVVTSLEFERILSASGPFGGHLVRPSDHKEPAKIAWIQCVGSRNCRINHGYCSSVCCMYAIKQSVIAKEHADYDLQTGIFYMDMRTYGKEFEKYYERSKKQYGVNFIRSRVYGLDPGDNDNVKIRYALEDGTVISEEYDMVVLSVGLEPNPTAVELAKQLGVELNQYNFAAVPALTGVATNRPGIYVAGAFSGPRDIPETVMQASAAAGEIQKLLAEAKGSLTKVKEYPPEKDVAGEIVRTGVFVCHCGINIGSVVDVPAVAEYAKTLPGVVYATDKLYACSQDASAQIKEAIEQYGLNRIVVASCSPRTHEPMFQETLKEAGLNPHLFEMANIRDHCSWVHQNEPAQATEKAKDLVKMAVKKAALLEPVQAISLPMNHDALVIGGGVAGMTAALNLADQGYRVYLTEKSEELGGIAKRIRYGMNGEECRPT
;
A
#
# COMPACT_ATOMS: atom_id res chain seq x y z
N MET A 1 -35.69 6.87 -25.05
CA MET A 1 -35.42 5.70 -24.18
C MET A 1 -34.00 5.25 -24.44
N ILE A 2 -33.09 5.43 -23.49
CA ILE A 2 -31.70 4.95 -23.62
C ILE A 2 -31.75 3.42 -23.49
N LYS A 3 -31.34 2.71 -24.54
CA LYS A 3 -31.29 1.24 -24.57
C LYS A 3 -30.35 0.79 -23.44
N LYS A 4 -30.81 -0.09 -22.55
CA LYS A 4 -29.94 -0.67 -21.51
C LYS A 4 -28.76 -1.35 -22.22
N PRO A 5 -27.50 -1.07 -21.84
CA PRO A 5 -26.35 -1.71 -22.47
C PRO A 5 -26.43 -3.23 -22.27
N ASP A 6 -25.98 -4.00 -23.26
CA ASP A 6 -25.97 -5.47 -23.23
C ASP A 6 -24.94 -6.02 -22.22
N LYS A 7 -24.00 -5.18 -21.79
CA LYS A 7 -23.00 -5.49 -20.76
C LYS A 7 -23.24 -4.68 -19.49
N THR A 8 -22.82 -5.25 -18.37
CA THR A 8 -22.89 -4.61 -17.06
C THR A 8 -21.68 -3.70 -16.83
N GLY A 9 -21.90 -2.41 -16.59
CA GLY A 9 -20.85 -1.41 -16.33
C GLY A 9 -20.26 -1.45 -14.91
N ALA A 10 -20.19 -2.64 -14.32
CA ALA A 10 -19.56 -2.89 -13.02
C ALA A 10 -18.42 -3.89 -13.14
N VAL A 11 -17.40 -3.75 -12.31
CA VAL A 11 -16.21 -4.62 -12.30
C VAL A 11 -15.98 -5.15 -10.89
N LEU A 12 -15.66 -6.44 -10.79
CA LEU A 12 -15.22 -7.05 -9.54
C LEU A 12 -13.71 -7.10 -9.46
N VAL A 13 -13.12 -6.48 -8.45
CA VAL A 13 -11.68 -6.53 -8.17
C VAL A 13 -11.45 -7.39 -6.93
N VAL A 14 -10.60 -8.42 -7.06
CA VAL A 14 -10.40 -9.46 -6.03
C VAL A 14 -9.02 -9.34 -5.42
N GLY A 15 -8.98 -8.84 -4.19
CA GLY A 15 -7.77 -8.47 -3.48
C GLY A 15 -7.56 -6.95 -3.50
N SER A 16 -7.23 -6.39 -2.34
CA SER A 16 -7.14 -4.94 -2.16
C SER A 16 -5.73 -4.46 -1.77
N GLY A 17 -4.71 -5.18 -2.23
CA GLY A 17 -3.35 -4.65 -2.25
C GLY A 17 -3.23 -3.43 -3.18
N ILE A 18 -2.02 -2.87 -3.29
CA ILE A 18 -1.77 -1.70 -4.15
C ILE A 18 -2.27 -1.87 -5.60
N ALA A 19 -2.22 -3.09 -6.15
CA ALA A 19 -2.77 -3.42 -7.47
C ALA A 19 -4.29 -3.22 -7.53
N GLY A 20 -5.03 -3.78 -6.57
CA GLY A 20 -6.49 -3.70 -6.55
C GLY A 20 -6.97 -2.29 -6.26
N ILE A 21 -6.29 -1.57 -5.39
CA ILE A 21 -6.58 -0.15 -5.12
C ILE A 21 -6.37 0.68 -6.39
N GLN A 22 -5.23 0.52 -7.08
CA GLN A 22 -4.96 1.27 -8.31
C GLN A 22 -5.99 0.97 -9.39
N ALA A 23 -6.23 -0.31 -9.70
CA ALA A 23 -7.20 -0.69 -10.73
C ALA A 23 -8.62 -0.21 -10.39
N SER A 24 -9.01 -0.26 -9.10
CA SER A 24 -10.34 0.22 -8.67
C SER A 24 -10.49 1.73 -8.90
N LEU A 25 -9.46 2.52 -8.58
CA LEU A 25 -9.45 3.95 -8.83
C LEU A 25 -9.50 4.26 -10.34
N ASP A 26 -8.63 3.62 -11.13
CA ASP A 26 -8.58 3.84 -12.58
C ASP A 26 -9.92 3.50 -13.25
N LEU A 27 -10.55 2.39 -12.87
CA LEU A 27 -11.86 1.99 -13.38
C LEU A 27 -12.96 2.96 -12.94
N ALA A 28 -12.94 3.38 -11.67
CA ALA A 28 -13.97 4.26 -11.13
C ALA A 28 -13.90 5.68 -11.72
N GLU A 29 -12.70 6.22 -11.90
CA GLU A 29 -12.45 7.51 -12.57
C GLU A 29 -12.75 7.44 -14.07
N SER A 30 -12.54 6.28 -14.71
CA SER A 30 -12.93 6.04 -16.11
C SER A 30 -14.44 5.81 -16.32
N GLY A 31 -15.26 5.83 -15.26
CA GLY A 31 -16.72 5.76 -15.39
C GLY A 31 -17.31 4.36 -15.20
N TYR A 32 -16.69 3.50 -14.40
CA TYR A 32 -17.23 2.18 -14.05
C TYR A 32 -17.56 2.08 -12.56
N TYR A 33 -18.54 1.25 -12.21
CA TYR A 33 -18.77 0.90 -10.81
C TYR A 33 -17.86 -0.26 -10.40
N VAL A 34 -17.26 -0.21 -9.22
CA VAL A 34 -16.30 -1.23 -8.79
C VAL A 34 -16.75 -1.87 -7.48
N TYR A 35 -16.74 -3.19 -7.42
CA TYR A 35 -16.80 -3.96 -6.20
C TYR A 35 -15.38 -4.40 -5.85
N LEU A 36 -14.83 -3.90 -4.74
CA LEU A 36 -13.48 -4.26 -4.28
C LEU A 36 -13.61 -5.24 -3.11
N VAL A 37 -13.30 -6.51 -3.36
CA VAL A 37 -13.41 -7.59 -2.37
C VAL A 37 -12.07 -7.84 -1.70
N GLU A 38 -12.08 -7.80 -0.36
CA GLU A 38 -10.92 -8.05 0.49
C GLU A 38 -11.25 -9.07 1.58
N ARG A 39 -10.38 -10.08 1.73
CA ARG A 39 -10.57 -11.14 2.72
C ARG A 39 -10.26 -10.68 4.14
N GLU A 40 -9.34 -9.74 4.29
CA GLU A 40 -8.94 -9.16 5.56
C GLU A 40 -9.92 -8.07 6.02
N PRO A 41 -9.90 -7.66 7.30
CA PRO A 41 -10.76 -6.58 7.82
C PRO A 41 -10.34 -5.19 7.37
N ALA A 42 -9.30 -5.05 6.55
CA ALA A 42 -8.92 -3.77 5.98
C ALA A 42 -8.19 -3.94 4.65
N ILE A 43 -8.32 -2.95 3.78
CA ILE A 43 -7.62 -2.90 2.50
C ILE A 43 -6.14 -2.51 2.67
N GLY A 44 -5.30 -2.71 1.65
CA GLY A 44 -3.90 -2.27 1.61
C GLY A 44 -2.88 -3.38 1.31
N GLY A 45 -3.20 -4.64 1.64
CA GLY A 45 -2.33 -5.80 1.40
C GLY A 45 -1.05 -5.79 2.23
N THR A 46 0.08 -6.16 1.62
CA THR A 46 1.40 -6.26 2.32
C THR A 46 2.10 -4.92 2.46
N MET A 47 1.80 -3.95 1.59
CA MET A 47 2.49 -2.66 1.55
C MET A 47 2.43 -1.85 2.86
N PRO A 48 1.34 -1.87 3.66
CA PRO A 48 1.30 -1.27 5.00
C PRO A 48 2.29 -1.86 6.01
N MET A 49 2.77 -3.09 5.78
CA MET A 49 3.76 -3.72 6.66
C MET A 49 5.16 -3.14 6.44
N LEU A 50 5.44 -2.57 5.26
CA LEU A 50 6.73 -2.00 4.91
C LEU A 50 6.94 -0.66 5.62
N ASP A 51 8.17 -0.40 6.07
CA ASP A 51 8.51 0.93 6.59
C ASP A 51 8.71 1.93 5.44
N LYS A 52 9.69 1.63 4.58
CA LYS A 52 10.08 2.45 3.42
C LYS A 52 10.04 1.63 2.13
N THR A 53 10.07 2.31 0.98
CA THR A 53 10.06 1.70 -0.35
C THR A 53 11.29 2.10 -1.16
N PHE A 54 11.87 1.15 -1.89
CA PHE A 54 12.99 1.41 -2.80
C PHE A 54 12.48 1.90 -4.17
N PRO A 55 13.30 2.65 -4.94
CA PRO A 55 14.65 3.13 -4.63
C PRO A 55 14.65 4.51 -3.95
N THR A 56 13.49 5.11 -3.72
CA THR A 56 13.37 6.50 -3.24
C THR A 56 13.54 6.65 -1.73
N ASN A 57 13.40 5.58 -0.96
CA ASN A 57 13.27 5.58 0.50
C ASN A 57 12.03 6.35 0.98
N ASP A 58 10.98 6.46 0.16
CA ASP A 58 9.71 7.01 0.61
C ASP A 58 9.07 6.09 1.64
N CYS A 59 8.48 6.67 2.69
CA CYS A 59 7.66 5.92 3.63
C CYS A 59 6.50 5.27 2.88
N SER A 60 6.34 3.95 3.07
CA SER A 60 5.32 3.16 2.37
C SER A 60 3.91 3.71 2.60
N MET A 61 3.61 4.09 3.84
CA MET A 61 2.31 4.66 4.19
C MET A 61 2.10 6.07 3.63
N CYS A 62 3.14 6.85 3.35
CA CYS A 62 2.97 8.18 2.76
C CYS A 62 2.46 8.12 1.31
N ILE A 63 2.78 7.04 0.59
CA ILE A 63 2.32 6.84 -0.80
C ILE A 63 1.04 5.99 -0.86
N LEU A 64 0.83 5.10 0.11
CA LEU A 64 -0.35 4.24 0.16
C LEU A 64 -1.57 4.90 0.81
N SER A 65 -1.39 5.66 1.90
CA SER A 65 -2.52 6.21 2.67
C SER A 65 -3.47 7.07 1.85
N PRO A 66 -2.99 7.99 0.97
CA PRO A 66 -3.88 8.75 0.10
C PRO A 66 -4.76 7.82 -0.75
N LYS A 67 -4.16 6.82 -1.39
CA LYS A 67 -4.89 5.85 -2.22
C LYS A 67 -5.89 5.00 -1.43
N LEU A 68 -5.58 4.64 -0.17
CA LEU A 68 -6.52 3.94 0.72
C LEU A 68 -7.74 4.80 1.01
N VAL A 69 -7.53 6.08 1.32
CA VAL A 69 -8.60 7.04 1.62
C VAL A 69 -9.43 7.30 0.37
N ASP A 70 -8.79 7.60 -0.76
CA ASP A 70 -9.46 7.89 -2.02
C ASP A 70 -10.30 6.70 -2.47
N CYS A 71 -9.70 5.51 -2.56
CA CYS A 71 -10.40 4.29 -2.97
C CYS A 71 -11.51 3.92 -1.99
N GLY A 72 -11.26 4.08 -0.69
CA GLY A 72 -12.22 3.74 0.33
C GLY A 72 -13.47 4.63 0.31
N ARG A 73 -13.29 5.92 0.06
CA ARG A 73 -14.35 6.94 0.06
C ARG A 73 -14.94 7.20 -1.32
N HIS A 74 -14.41 6.56 -2.36
CA HIS A 74 -14.87 6.75 -3.73
C HIS A 74 -16.31 6.26 -3.88
N LEU A 75 -17.20 7.11 -4.37
CA LEU A 75 -18.63 6.81 -4.49
C LEU A 75 -18.92 5.63 -5.42
N ASN A 76 -18.06 5.42 -6.41
CA ASN A 76 -18.15 4.34 -7.39
C ASN A 76 -17.29 3.12 -7.03
N VAL A 77 -16.73 3.05 -5.82
CA VAL A 77 -16.03 1.86 -5.32
C VAL A 77 -16.72 1.38 -4.04
N LYS A 78 -17.38 0.22 -4.12
CA LYS A 78 -17.90 -0.49 -2.94
C LYS A 78 -16.84 -1.42 -2.40
N THR A 79 -16.21 -1.02 -1.30
CA THR A 79 -15.27 -1.87 -0.57
C THR A 79 -16.02 -2.91 0.27
N MET A 80 -15.68 -4.18 0.11
CA MET A 80 -16.25 -5.33 0.83
C MET A 80 -15.13 -6.08 1.55
N THR A 81 -14.87 -5.71 2.80
CA THR A 81 -13.87 -6.36 3.67
C THR A 81 -14.45 -7.57 4.40
N ASN A 82 -13.61 -8.50 4.84
CA ASN A 82 -14.02 -9.83 5.35
C ASN A 82 -14.77 -10.67 4.31
N SER A 83 -14.57 -10.38 3.02
CA SER A 83 -15.36 -10.96 1.94
C SER A 83 -14.49 -11.84 1.05
N VAL A 84 -15.04 -12.98 0.64
CA VAL A 84 -14.42 -13.89 -0.32
C VAL A 84 -15.41 -14.29 -1.39
N ILE A 85 -14.91 -14.63 -2.57
CA ILE A 85 -15.74 -15.15 -3.66
C ILE A 85 -15.98 -16.63 -3.43
N SER A 86 -17.23 -17.05 -3.51
CA SER A 86 -17.63 -18.46 -3.37
C SER A 86 -18.03 -19.10 -4.69
N LYS A 87 -18.60 -18.32 -5.62
CA LYS A 87 -19.07 -18.82 -6.92
C LYS A 87 -19.04 -17.74 -7.99
N VAL A 88 -18.68 -18.12 -9.21
CA VAL A 88 -18.76 -17.26 -10.41
C VAL A 88 -19.44 -18.02 -11.53
N GLU A 89 -20.44 -17.41 -12.14
CA GLU A 89 -21.20 -17.94 -13.27
C GLU A 89 -21.38 -16.85 -14.34
N GLY A 90 -21.67 -17.26 -15.57
CA GLY A 90 -21.91 -16.36 -16.69
C GLY A 90 -20.73 -16.20 -17.64
N GLU A 91 -20.79 -15.15 -18.43
CA GLU A 91 -19.93 -14.91 -19.60
C GLU A 91 -19.40 -13.47 -19.60
N PRO A 92 -18.35 -13.17 -20.39
CA PRO A 92 -17.76 -11.83 -20.45
C PRO A 92 -18.82 -10.75 -20.69
N GLY A 93 -18.85 -9.72 -19.85
CA GLY A 93 -19.85 -8.66 -19.88
C GLY A 93 -21.06 -8.91 -18.96
N ASN A 94 -21.31 -10.15 -18.52
CA ASN A 94 -22.48 -10.55 -17.74
C ASN A 94 -22.18 -11.71 -16.77
N PHE A 95 -21.27 -11.49 -15.82
CA PHE A 95 -21.00 -12.43 -14.74
C PHE A 95 -21.94 -12.23 -13.56
N LYS A 96 -22.34 -13.33 -12.93
CA LYS A 96 -22.98 -13.38 -11.62
C LYS A 96 -22.00 -13.97 -10.62
N VAL A 97 -21.69 -13.20 -9.58
CA VAL A 97 -20.69 -13.56 -8.58
C VAL A 97 -21.33 -13.60 -7.19
N THR A 98 -21.20 -14.73 -6.50
CA THR A 98 -21.59 -14.85 -5.10
C THR A 98 -20.40 -14.50 -4.22
N VAL A 99 -20.60 -13.54 -3.32
CA VAL A 99 -19.62 -13.09 -2.35
C VAL A 99 -20.13 -13.39 -0.95
N THR A 100 -19.32 -14.11 -0.17
CA THR A 100 -19.59 -14.41 1.24
C THR A 100 -18.80 -13.44 2.11
N THR A 101 -19.50 -12.63 2.91
CA THR A 101 -18.92 -11.66 3.84
C THR A 101 -19.04 -12.20 5.26
N LYS A 102 -17.89 -12.51 5.87
CA LYS A 102 -17.83 -13.00 7.25
C LYS A 102 -18.15 -11.88 8.24
N ALA A 103 -18.91 -12.22 9.28
CA ALA A 103 -19.25 -11.30 10.34
C ALA A 103 -18.00 -10.67 10.96
N ARG A 104 -17.91 -9.33 10.88
CA ARG A 104 -16.89 -8.54 11.58
C ARG A 104 -17.16 -8.47 13.09
N TYR A 105 -18.42 -8.71 13.47
CA TYR A 105 -18.99 -8.51 14.81
C TYR A 105 -18.95 -7.06 15.29
N ILE A 106 -18.72 -6.13 14.37
CA ILE A 106 -18.66 -4.69 14.63
C ILE A 106 -19.34 -3.99 13.46
N ASP A 107 -20.31 -3.14 13.78
CA ASP A 107 -20.96 -2.25 12.84
C ASP A 107 -19.98 -1.11 12.47
N VAL A 108 -19.50 -1.14 11.23
CA VAL A 108 -18.50 -0.19 10.72
C VAL A 108 -19.04 1.24 10.73
N ASN A 109 -20.36 1.44 10.54
CA ASN A 109 -20.97 2.77 10.49
C ASN A 109 -21.06 3.42 11.87
N LYS A 110 -21.03 2.61 12.94
CA LYS A 110 -21.04 3.10 14.33
C LYS A 110 -19.66 3.12 14.97
N CYS A 111 -18.72 2.35 14.44
CA CYS A 111 -17.39 2.24 15.03
C CYS A 111 -16.60 3.53 14.82
N THR A 112 -16.07 4.10 15.92
CA THR A 112 -15.23 5.31 15.88
C THR A 112 -13.73 5.01 15.83
N GLY A 113 -13.34 3.74 15.82
CA GLY A 113 -11.91 3.36 15.80
C GLY A 113 -11.12 3.74 17.07
N CYS A 114 -11.77 4.11 18.19
CA CYS A 114 -11.10 4.68 19.37
C CYS A 114 -10.20 3.72 20.19
N GLY A 115 -10.40 2.41 20.08
CA GLY A 115 -9.55 1.40 20.74
C GLY A 115 -9.87 1.02 22.18
N SER A 116 -10.80 1.69 22.87
CA SER A 116 -11.17 1.35 24.27
C SER A 116 -11.62 -0.11 24.44
N CYS A 117 -12.21 -0.69 23.40
CA CYS A 117 -12.63 -2.09 23.40
C CYS A 117 -11.47 -3.09 23.38
N ALA A 118 -10.34 -2.74 22.74
CA ALA A 118 -9.13 -3.56 22.73
C ALA A 118 -8.39 -3.48 24.06
N GLU A 119 -8.31 -2.31 24.68
CA GLU A 119 -7.76 -2.13 26.03
C GLU A 119 -8.50 -3.00 27.07
N ALA A 120 -9.83 -3.03 26.99
CA ALA A 120 -10.67 -3.84 27.87
C ALA A 120 -10.57 -5.36 27.63
N CYS A 121 -10.01 -5.80 26.49
CA CYS A 121 -9.95 -7.21 26.12
C CYS A 121 -8.87 -7.96 26.92
N PRO A 122 -9.22 -9.05 27.64
CA PRO A 122 -8.25 -9.82 28.42
C PRO A 122 -7.41 -10.79 27.57
N VAL A 123 -7.86 -11.11 26.35
CA VAL A 123 -7.21 -12.11 25.48
C VAL A 123 -5.99 -11.52 24.79
N LYS A 124 -4.89 -12.26 24.77
CA LYS A 124 -3.70 -11.95 23.98
C LYS A 124 -3.56 -12.98 22.86
N VAL A 125 -3.29 -12.51 21.64
CA VAL A 125 -3.17 -13.31 20.41
C VAL A 125 -1.90 -12.85 19.69
N ASP A 126 -1.20 -13.74 18.99
CA ASP A 126 -0.10 -13.35 18.12
C ASP A 126 -0.57 -12.35 17.06
N ASP A 127 0.18 -11.27 16.91
CA ASP A 127 -0.10 -10.24 15.92
C ASP A 127 0.50 -10.62 14.57
N ALA A 128 -0.33 -11.23 13.72
CA ALA A 128 0.07 -11.62 12.37
C ALA A 128 0.52 -10.43 11.51
N PHE A 129 -0.03 -9.21 11.70
CA PHE A 129 0.42 -8.04 10.95
C PHE A 129 1.86 -7.66 11.34
N ASN A 130 2.16 -7.72 12.64
CA ASN A 130 3.50 -7.53 13.19
C ASN A 130 4.37 -8.80 13.16
N GLN A 131 4.02 -9.78 12.30
CA GLN A 131 4.78 -11.02 12.09
C GLN A 131 5.05 -11.82 13.37
N GLY A 132 4.17 -11.73 14.39
CA GLY A 132 4.32 -12.44 15.66
C GLY A 132 5.31 -11.79 16.64
N LEU A 133 5.93 -10.66 16.30
CA LEU A 133 6.86 -9.93 17.18
C LEU A 133 6.16 -9.27 18.37
N SER A 134 4.83 -9.15 18.34
CA SER A 134 4.03 -8.65 19.45
C SER A 134 2.71 -9.42 19.59
N LYS A 135 2.01 -9.13 20.70
CA LYS A 135 0.68 -9.68 20.94
C LYS A 135 -0.37 -8.61 20.70
N ARG A 136 -1.37 -8.92 19.87
CA ARG A 136 -2.62 -8.17 19.76
C ARG A 136 -3.70 -8.72 20.68
N LYS A 137 -4.88 -8.11 20.63
CA LYS A 137 -6.08 -8.55 21.34
C LYS A 137 -7.02 -9.34 20.41
N ALA A 138 -8.01 -10.04 20.98
CA ALA A 138 -9.01 -10.75 20.17
C ALA A 138 -9.91 -9.78 19.36
N ILE A 139 -10.24 -8.61 19.94
CA ILE A 139 -10.79 -7.47 19.21
C ILE A 139 -9.64 -6.54 18.83
N TYR A 140 -9.45 -6.28 17.54
CA TYR A 140 -8.25 -5.63 17.02
C TYR A 140 -8.56 -4.78 15.80
N LYS A 141 -7.68 -3.83 15.52
CA LYS A 141 -7.61 -3.11 14.24
C LYS A 141 -6.39 -3.65 13.51
N LEU A 142 -6.51 -3.96 12.21
CA LEU A 142 -5.46 -4.67 11.48
C LEU A 142 -4.12 -3.92 11.49
N TYR A 143 -4.17 -2.60 11.27
CA TYR A 143 -3.05 -1.70 11.38
C TYR A 143 -3.53 -0.27 11.64
N ALA A 144 -2.63 0.63 12.05
CA ALA A 144 -3.00 1.95 12.58
C ALA A 144 -3.81 2.83 11.60
N GLN A 145 -3.48 2.82 10.32
CA GLN A 145 -4.15 3.61 9.27
C GLN A 145 -5.13 2.77 8.42
N ALA A 146 -5.61 1.64 8.96
CA ALA A 146 -6.50 0.72 8.25
C ALA A 146 -7.76 1.38 7.71
N TYR A 147 -8.15 1.00 6.48
CA TYR A 147 -9.45 1.29 5.90
C TYR A 147 -10.31 0.03 5.72
N PRO A 148 -11.59 0.01 6.15
CA PRO A 148 -12.26 1.03 6.95
C PRO A 148 -11.60 1.22 8.32
N ASN A 149 -11.71 2.43 8.88
CA ASN A 149 -11.22 2.72 10.23
C ASN A 149 -12.09 2.07 11.31
N ALA A 150 -12.07 0.75 11.38
CA ALA A 150 -12.90 -0.03 12.27
C ALA A 150 -12.15 -1.24 12.81
N TYR A 151 -12.53 -1.66 14.01
CA TYR A 151 -12.05 -2.90 14.61
C TYR A 151 -12.72 -4.11 13.96
N ALA A 152 -12.20 -5.30 14.26
CA ALA A 152 -12.83 -6.60 14.00
C ALA A 152 -12.61 -7.53 15.20
N ILE A 153 -13.45 -8.55 15.36
CA ILE A 153 -13.29 -9.57 16.40
C ILE A 153 -12.88 -10.89 15.77
N ASP A 154 -11.76 -11.44 16.25
CA ASP A 154 -11.33 -12.81 15.95
C ASP A 154 -12.18 -13.79 16.78
N SER A 155 -13.21 -14.35 16.15
CA SER A 155 -14.13 -15.30 16.80
C SER A 155 -13.45 -16.58 17.26
N SER A 156 -12.33 -16.97 16.63
CA SER A 156 -11.57 -18.18 17.02
C SER A 156 -10.84 -18.02 18.37
N LYS A 157 -10.56 -16.78 18.79
CA LYS A 157 -9.81 -16.47 20.01
C LYS A 157 -10.65 -15.81 21.09
N CYS A 158 -11.77 -15.17 20.73
CA CYS A 158 -12.60 -14.44 21.67
C CYS A 158 -13.35 -15.38 22.64
N LEU A 159 -13.26 -15.09 23.94
CA LEU A 159 -13.85 -15.92 25.00
C LEU A 159 -15.39 -15.99 24.95
N LYS A 160 -16.07 -14.97 24.41
CA LYS A 160 -17.55 -14.94 24.32
C LYS A 160 -18.09 -15.97 23.32
N PHE A 161 -17.34 -16.28 22.26
CA PHE A 161 -17.75 -17.23 21.23
C PHE A 161 -17.67 -18.69 21.67
N LYS A 162 -17.09 -18.99 22.85
CA LYS A 162 -17.20 -20.33 23.46
C LYS A 162 -18.64 -20.70 23.78
N ASN A 163 -19.48 -19.74 24.18
CA ASN A 163 -20.92 -19.90 24.32
C ASN A 163 -21.61 -18.52 24.26
N LEU A 164 -22.11 -18.14 23.08
CA LEU A 164 -22.73 -16.82 22.87
C LEU A 164 -23.87 -16.53 23.85
N ASN A 165 -24.65 -17.55 24.22
CA ASN A 165 -25.85 -17.43 25.05
C ASN A 165 -25.56 -17.38 26.56
N ASN A 166 -24.30 -17.46 26.99
CA ASN A 166 -23.94 -17.37 28.39
C ASN A 166 -23.54 -15.93 28.77
N ASP A 167 -24.41 -15.24 29.51
CA ASP A 167 -24.17 -13.87 29.98
C ASP A 167 -23.07 -13.74 31.03
N LYS A 168 -22.65 -14.86 31.64
CA LYS A 168 -21.49 -14.90 32.55
C LYS A 168 -20.16 -14.89 31.79
N LEU A 169 -20.15 -15.11 30.47
CA LEU A 169 -18.93 -15.03 29.67
C LEU A 169 -18.54 -13.57 29.35
N CYS A 170 -17.30 -13.40 28.88
CA CYS A 170 -16.69 -12.10 28.69
C CYS A 170 -17.52 -11.17 27.77
N GLY A 171 -17.90 -10.00 28.27
CA GLY A 171 -18.56 -8.92 27.50
C GLY A 171 -17.90 -7.55 27.69
N LYS A 172 -16.64 -7.52 28.13
CA LYS A 172 -15.92 -6.29 28.50
C LYS A 172 -15.83 -5.29 27.35
N CYS A 173 -15.61 -5.76 26.12
CA CYS A 173 -15.54 -4.91 24.93
C CYS A 173 -16.85 -4.18 24.67
N ILE A 174 -18.01 -4.84 24.84
CA ILE A 174 -19.33 -4.22 24.70
C ILE A 174 -19.51 -3.10 25.73
N LYS A 175 -19.18 -3.38 27.00
CA LYS A 175 -19.28 -2.37 28.08
C LYS A 175 -18.37 -1.16 27.87
N ALA A 176 -17.20 -1.36 27.24
CA ALA A 176 -16.26 -0.29 26.92
C ALA A 176 -16.66 0.51 25.65
N CYS A 177 -17.53 -0.04 24.80
CA CYS A 177 -17.90 0.58 23.53
C CYS A 177 -19.01 1.60 23.72
N GLN A 178 -18.63 2.88 23.88
CA GLN A 178 -19.58 3.98 24.01
C GLN A 178 -20.48 4.15 22.77
N ALA A 179 -19.95 3.85 21.58
CA ALA A 179 -20.69 3.97 20.33
C ALA A 179 -21.71 2.84 20.07
N GLY A 180 -21.73 1.79 20.91
CA GLY A 180 -22.64 0.65 20.73
C GLY A 180 -22.44 -0.13 19.42
N ALA A 181 -21.22 -0.13 18.88
CA ALA A 181 -20.91 -0.70 17.57
C ALA A 181 -20.72 -2.24 17.60
N ILE A 182 -20.48 -2.84 18.76
CA ILE A 182 -20.12 -4.26 18.87
C ILE A 182 -21.38 -5.14 18.91
N ASN A 183 -21.46 -6.11 18.00
CA ASN A 183 -22.53 -7.10 17.94
C ASN A 183 -21.97 -8.52 17.76
N HIS A 184 -21.88 -9.31 18.83
CA HIS A 184 -21.43 -10.70 18.78
C HIS A 184 -22.40 -11.66 18.07
N HIS A 185 -23.67 -11.25 17.87
CA HIS A 185 -24.67 -12.04 17.16
C HIS A 185 -24.75 -11.69 15.66
N MET A 186 -23.84 -10.85 15.16
CA MET A 186 -23.72 -10.57 13.73
C MET A 186 -23.48 -11.88 12.96
N GLN A 187 -24.21 -12.08 11.88
CA GLN A 187 -24.14 -13.26 11.03
C GLN A 187 -23.36 -12.97 9.75
N ASP A 188 -22.87 -14.04 9.13
CA ASP A 188 -22.27 -13.98 7.81
C ASP A 188 -23.36 -13.62 6.78
N GLU A 189 -23.00 -12.85 5.76
CA GLU A 189 -23.90 -12.41 4.69
C GLU A 189 -23.44 -12.95 3.35
N GLU A 190 -24.38 -13.44 2.54
CA GLU A 190 -24.11 -13.76 1.14
C GLU A 190 -24.77 -12.74 0.24
N THR A 191 -24.00 -12.16 -0.68
CA THR A 191 -24.47 -11.18 -1.65
C THR A 191 -24.19 -11.69 -3.06
N GLN A 192 -25.21 -11.62 -3.93
CA GLN A 192 -25.01 -11.82 -5.37
C GLN A 192 -24.73 -10.48 -6.06
N LEU A 193 -23.67 -10.44 -6.86
CA LEU A 193 -23.24 -9.28 -7.61
C LEU A 193 -23.35 -9.58 -9.11
N GLU A 194 -23.81 -8.61 -9.89
CA GLU A 194 -23.77 -8.65 -11.35
C GLU A 194 -22.64 -7.73 -11.81
N VAL A 195 -21.67 -8.28 -12.56
CA VAL A 195 -20.48 -7.54 -13.03
C VAL A 195 -20.15 -7.90 -14.47
N GLY A 196 -19.60 -6.96 -15.22
CA GLY A 196 -19.16 -7.18 -16.60
C GLY A 196 -17.79 -7.85 -16.71
N SER A 197 -16.92 -7.68 -15.71
CA SER A 197 -15.58 -8.24 -15.72
C SER A 197 -15.06 -8.49 -14.30
N ILE A 198 -14.05 -9.37 -14.20
CA ILE A 198 -13.39 -9.75 -12.95
C ILE A 198 -11.88 -9.52 -13.10
N LEU A 199 -11.27 -8.87 -12.11
CA LEU A 199 -9.82 -8.68 -12.00
C LEU A 199 -9.27 -9.40 -10.76
N LEU A 200 -8.38 -10.37 -10.98
CA LEU A 200 -7.69 -11.11 -9.92
C LEU A 200 -6.38 -10.41 -9.55
N VAL A 201 -6.32 -9.88 -8.34
CA VAL A 201 -5.14 -9.21 -7.77
C VAL A 201 -4.89 -9.64 -6.30
N PRO A 202 -4.88 -10.95 -5.99
CA PRO A 202 -4.82 -11.45 -4.62
C PRO A 202 -3.44 -11.29 -3.93
N GLY A 203 -2.46 -10.71 -4.64
CA GLY A 203 -1.11 -10.50 -4.12
C GLY A 203 -0.28 -11.79 -4.10
N PHE A 204 0.50 -11.96 -3.03
CA PHE A 204 1.42 -13.08 -2.82
C PHE A 204 1.41 -13.52 -1.34
N ALA A 205 2.00 -14.67 -1.05
CA ALA A 205 2.42 -15.09 0.28
C ALA A 205 3.95 -15.03 0.39
N ALA A 206 4.48 -14.62 1.54
CA ALA A 206 5.92 -14.68 1.78
C ALA A 206 6.33 -16.14 2.02
N PHE A 207 7.43 -16.56 1.40
CA PHE A 207 7.95 -17.92 1.61
C PHE A 207 8.26 -18.16 3.09
N ASP A 208 7.80 -19.28 3.64
CA ASP A 208 8.11 -19.69 5.02
C ASP A 208 9.50 -20.34 5.11
N PRO A 209 10.50 -19.68 5.72
CA PRO A 209 11.86 -20.22 5.81
C PRO A 209 12.00 -21.37 6.82
N SER A 210 10.97 -21.68 7.63
CA SER A 210 10.98 -22.86 8.53
C SER A 210 11.15 -24.19 7.78
N GLN A 211 10.80 -24.19 6.49
CA GLN A 211 10.99 -25.30 5.55
C GLN A 211 12.48 -25.55 5.23
N LEU A 212 13.34 -24.53 5.38
CA LEU A 212 14.78 -24.60 5.13
C LEU A 212 15.53 -24.74 6.46
N LYS A 213 15.62 -25.96 6.98
CA LYS A 213 16.27 -26.28 8.27
C LYS A 213 17.70 -25.76 8.41
N LEU A 214 18.42 -25.59 7.30
CA LEU A 214 19.77 -25.05 7.29
C LEU A 214 19.86 -23.61 7.86
N TYR A 215 18.79 -22.82 7.79
CA TYR A 215 18.75 -21.46 8.33
C TYR A 215 18.28 -21.40 9.79
N LYS A 216 17.85 -22.53 10.39
CA LYS A 216 17.43 -22.60 11.80
C LYS A 216 16.44 -21.48 12.22
N TYR A 217 15.58 -21.06 11.29
CA TYR A 217 14.56 -20.06 11.55
C TYR A 217 13.52 -20.60 12.55
N GLY A 218 13.22 -19.81 13.58
CA GLY A 218 12.41 -20.22 14.73
C GLY A 218 13.19 -20.97 15.84
N GLU A 219 14.41 -21.42 15.57
CA GLU A 219 15.31 -22.00 16.58
C GLU A 219 16.30 -20.94 17.11
N LEU A 220 16.89 -20.15 16.20
CA LEU A 220 17.78 -19.03 16.54
C LEU A 220 16.95 -17.74 16.66
N LYS A 221 16.91 -17.15 17.86
CA LYS A 221 16.04 -16.00 18.19
C LYS A 221 16.31 -14.74 17.36
N ASN A 222 17.56 -14.54 16.92
CA ASN A 222 17.98 -13.37 16.14
C ASN A 222 18.06 -13.63 14.63
N VAL A 223 17.47 -14.74 14.17
CA VAL A 223 17.22 -14.98 12.74
C VAL A 223 15.79 -14.55 12.44
N VAL A 224 15.64 -13.45 11.71
CA VAL A 224 14.35 -12.87 11.34
C VAL A 224 14.16 -12.91 9.82
N THR A 225 12.92 -12.86 9.35
CA THR A 225 12.59 -12.65 7.94
C THR A 225 12.71 -11.19 7.56
N SER A 226 12.79 -10.92 6.27
CA SER A 226 12.76 -9.55 5.76
C SER A 226 11.49 -8.81 6.15
N LEU A 227 10.32 -9.46 6.25
CA LEU A 227 9.08 -8.80 6.68
C LEU A 227 9.06 -8.53 8.20
N GLU A 228 9.57 -9.43 9.03
CA GLU A 228 9.77 -9.15 10.46
C GLU A 228 10.67 -7.94 10.65
N PHE A 229 11.76 -7.85 9.87
CA PHE A 229 12.68 -6.71 9.91
C PHE A 229 12.01 -5.39 9.49
N GLU A 230 11.11 -5.40 8.50
CA GLU A 230 10.28 -4.21 8.19
C GLU A 230 9.43 -3.78 9.39
N ARG A 231 8.83 -4.75 10.10
CA ARG A 231 8.02 -4.43 11.28
C ARG A 231 8.86 -3.90 12.43
N ILE A 232 10.10 -4.39 12.62
CA ILE A 232 11.04 -3.85 13.60
C ILE A 232 11.31 -2.36 13.33
N LEU A 233 11.64 -2.02 12.08
CA LEU A 233 11.98 -0.65 11.68
C LEU A 233 10.77 0.29 11.55
N SER A 234 9.56 -0.25 11.42
CA SER A 234 8.37 0.57 11.21
C SER A 234 7.99 1.38 12.45
N ALA A 235 7.69 2.67 12.26
CA ALA A 235 7.20 3.55 13.32
C ALA A 235 5.85 3.10 13.92
N SER A 236 5.02 2.40 13.14
CA SER A 236 3.78 1.76 13.62
C SER A 236 3.99 0.30 14.06
N GLY A 237 5.24 -0.14 14.07
CA GLY A 237 5.67 -1.47 14.48
C GLY A 237 5.72 -1.66 16.00
N PRO A 238 5.98 -2.89 16.45
CA PRO A 238 5.97 -3.25 17.86
C PRO A 238 7.04 -2.53 18.69
N PHE A 239 8.12 -2.06 18.05
CA PHE A 239 9.23 -1.37 18.69
C PHE A 239 9.29 0.13 18.36
N GLY A 240 8.22 0.71 17.78
CA GLY A 240 8.15 2.15 17.50
C GLY A 240 9.20 2.67 16.50
N GLY A 241 9.84 1.78 15.74
CA GLY A 241 10.92 2.10 14.81
C GLY A 241 12.34 1.99 15.39
N HIS A 242 12.49 1.57 16.64
CA HIS A 242 13.81 1.30 17.24
C HIS A 242 14.39 -0.01 16.70
N LEU A 243 15.62 0.05 16.18
CA LEU A 243 16.34 -1.11 15.65
C LEU A 243 16.83 -2.00 16.80
N VAL A 244 16.13 -3.10 17.06
CA VAL A 244 16.41 -3.98 18.20
C VAL A 244 16.46 -5.45 17.82
N ARG A 245 17.28 -6.22 18.53
CA ARG A 245 17.33 -7.68 18.50
C ARG A 245 16.08 -8.29 19.16
N PRO A 246 15.38 -9.23 18.51
CA PRO A 246 14.22 -9.88 19.12
C PRO A 246 14.53 -10.65 20.41
N SER A 247 15.77 -11.14 20.60
CA SER A 247 16.12 -11.94 21.78
C SER A 247 16.15 -11.16 23.09
N ASP A 248 16.72 -9.95 23.06
CA ASP A 248 17.08 -9.17 24.26
C ASP A 248 16.76 -7.67 24.14
N HIS A 249 16.18 -7.26 23.01
CA HIS A 249 15.79 -5.89 22.68
C HIS A 249 16.95 -4.89 22.69
N LYS A 250 18.20 -5.37 22.53
CA LYS A 250 19.38 -4.50 22.39
C LYS A 250 19.62 -4.13 20.94
N GLU A 251 20.31 -3.03 20.74
CA GLU A 251 20.75 -2.57 19.43
C GLU A 251 21.83 -3.51 18.86
N PRO A 252 21.68 -4.03 17.63
CA PRO A 252 22.70 -4.86 16.99
C PRO A 252 23.85 -4.02 16.43
N ALA A 253 25.09 -4.34 16.73
CA ALA A 253 26.26 -3.69 16.11
C ALA A 253 26.53 -4.23 14.70
N LYS A 254 26.08 -5.45 14.39
CA LYS A 254 26.37 -6.14 13.13
C LYS A 254 25.22 -7.00 12.61
N ILE A 255 24.79 -6.76 11.37
CA ILE A 255 23.64 -7.44 10.74
C ILE A 255 24.04 -8.06 9.39
N ALA A 256 23.61 -9.30 9.15
CA ALA A 256 23.72 -9.98 7.86
C ALA A 256 22.37 -10.11 7.16
N TRP A 257 22.32 -9.92 5.85
CA TRP A 257 21.19 -10.28 5.00
C TRP A 257 21.55 -11.47 4.11
N ILE A 258 20.68 -12.47 4.03
CA ILE A 258 20.89 -13.65 3.19
C ILE A 258 19.91 -13.63 2.04
N GLN A 259 20.43 -13.51 0.82
CA GLN A 259 19.62 -13.43 -0.39
C GLN A 259 19.11 -14.80 -0.85
N CYS A 260 18.03 -14.78 -1.65
CA CYS A 260 17.46 -15.95 -2.32
C CYS A 260 16.94 -17.03 -1.38
N VAL A 261 16.45 -16.66 -0.20
CA VAL A 261 15.78 -17.60 0.71
C VAL A 261 14.41 -17.94 0.12
N GLY A 262 14.16 -19.21 -0.21
CA GLY A 262 12.93 -19.62 -0.91
C GLY A 262 12.86 -19.25 -2.39
N SER A 263 13.99 -18.95 -3.03
CA SER A 263 14.04 -18.61 -4.46
C SER A 263 15.31 -19.13 -5.11
N ARG A 264 15.29 -19.32 -6.44
CA ARG A 264 16.40 -19.90 -7.20
C ARG A 264 16.89 -21.22 -6.59
N ASN A 265 15.94 -22.02 -6.09
CA ASN A 265 16.18 -23.28 -5.41
C ASN A 265 15.30 -24.38 -6.02
N CYS A 266 15.84 -25.06 -7.03
CA CYS A 266 15.13 -26.14 -7.72
C CYS A 266 14.82 -27.34 -6.83
N ARG A 267 15.56 -27.56 -5.73
CA ARG A 267 15.33 -28.68 -4.79
C ARG A 267 13.97 -28.62 -4.11
N ILE A 268 13.41 -27.43 -3.97
CA ILE A 268 12.09 -27.19 -3.34
C ILE A 268 11.06 -26.68 -4.36
N ASN A 269 11.29 -26.92 -5.66
CA ASN A 269 10.45 -26.41 -6.76
C ASN A 269 10.27 -24.88 -6.79
N HIS A 270 11.26 -24.13 -6.30
CA HIS A 270 11.29 -22.65 -6.34
C HIS A 270 12.39 -22.17 -7.31
N GLY A 271 12.32 -22.63 -8.56
CA GLY A 271 13.33 -22.36 -9.60
C GLY A 271 13.38 -20.92 -10.12
N TYR A 272 12.41 -20.08 -9.73
CA TYR A 272 12.28 -18.70 -10.17
C TYR A 272 12.99 -17.70 -9.22
N CYS A 273 13.16 -16.47 -9.70
CA CYS A 273 13.63 -15.36 -8.88
C CYS A 273 12.45 -14.54 -8.37
N SER A 274 12.48 -14.16 -7.10
CA SER A 274 11.44 -13.31 -6.50
C SER A 274 11.56 -11.81 -6.81
N SER A 275 12.43 -11.43 -7.76
CA SER A 275 12.70 -10.09 -8.33
C SER A 275 13.05 -8.94 -7.36
N VAL A 276 12.36 -8.80 -6.23
CA VAL A 276 12.44 -7.67 -5.30
C VAL A 276 13.46 -7.85 -4.18
N CYS A 277 13.89 -9.07 -3.90
CA CYS A 277 14.67 -9.38 -2.69
C CYS A 277 16.05 -8.73 -2.62
N CYS A 278 16.69 -8.54 -3.77
CA CYS A 278 17.94 -7.78 -3.85
C CYS A 278 17.71 -6.32 -3.42
N MET A 279 16.64 -5.70 -3.90
CA MET A 279 16.37 -4.29 -3.67
C MET A 279 15.88 -3.99 -2.26
N TYR A 280 14.97 -4.80 -1.72
CA TYR A 280 14.56 -4.57 -0.33
C TYR A 280 15.71 -4.83 0.66
N ALA A 281 16.65 -5.74 0.37
CA ALA A 281 17.77 -6.00 1.27
C ALA A 281 18.75 -4.82 1.29
N ILE A 282 19.07 -4.27 0.10
CA ILE A 282 19.84 -3.01 0.01
C ILE A 282 19.10 -1.93 0.80
N LYS A 283 17.79 -1.78 0.59
CA LYS A 283 16.99 -0.78 1.29
C LYS A 283 17.02 -0.96 2.80
N GLN A 284 16.74 -2.16 3.28
CA GLN A 284 16.77 -2.49 4.71
C GLN A 284 18.14 -2.20 5.32
N SER A 285 19.24 -2.49 4.62
CA SER A 285 20.58 -2.18 5.12
C SER A 285 20.88 -0.68 5.22
N VAL A 286 20.36 0.12 4.27
CA VAL A 286 20.49 1.58 4.28
C VAL A 286 19.62 2.18 5.39
N ILE A 287 18.35 1.78 5.48
CA ILE A 287 17.44 2.28 6.52
C ILE A 287 17.90 1.86 7.91
N ALA A 288 18.43 0.64 8.10
CA ALA A 288 18.99 0.22 9.37
C ALA A 288 20.15 1.14 9.82
N LYS A 289 21.01 1.56 8.88
CA LYS A 289 22.06 2.55 9.15
C LYS A 289 21.52 3.96 9.45
N GLU A 290 20.39 4.35 8.83
CA GLU A 290 19.72 5.63 9.16
C GLU A 290 19.05 5.61 10.54
N HIS A 291 18.67 4.43 11.04
CA HIS A 291 18.08 4.26 12.37
C HIS A 291 19.12 4.07 13.48
N ALA A 292 20.37 3.77 13.13
CA ALA A 292 21.48 3.61 14.07
C ALA A 292 22.23 4.93 14.25
N ASP A 293 22.38 5.38 15.50
CA ASP A 293 23.23 6.52 15.87
C ASP A 293 24.70 6.12 16.10
N TYR A 294 25.04 4.87 15.79
CA TYR A 294 26.38 4.27 15.84
C TYR A 294 26.79 3.66 14.48
N ASP A 295 28.07 3.28 14.34
CA ASP A 295 28.56 2.61 13.14
C ASP A 295 28.07 1.16 13.05
N LEU A 296 26.89 0.97 12.46
CA LEU A 296 26.29 -0.33 12.21
C LEU A 296 27.01 -1.06 11.05
N GLN A 297 27.59 -2.23 11.32
CA GLN A 297 28.19 -3.07 10.29
C GLN A 297 27.11 -3.87 9.55
N THR A 298 27.08 -3.79 8.22
CA THR A 298 26.10 -4.50 7.38
C THR A 298 26.79 -5.42 6.37
N GLY A 299 26.28 -6.64 6.19
CA GLY A 299 26.77 -7.60 5.19
C GLY A 299 25.65 -8.26 4.41
N ILE A 300 25.62 -8.10 3.09
CA ILE A 300 24.61 -8.72 2.22
C ILE A 300 25.25 -9.90 1.48
N PHE A 301 24.80 -11.12 1.78
CA PHE A 301 25.25 -12.37 1.18
C PHE A 301 24.42 -12.73 -0.04
N TYR A 302 25.03 -12.73 -1.22
CA TYR A 302 24.32 -12.86 -2.49
C TYR A 302 25.01 -13.78 -3.50
N MET A 303 24.25 -14.24 -4.50
CA MET A 303 24.78 -14.89 -5.71
C MET A 303 25.00 -13.88 -6.83
N ASP A 304 23.92 -13.19 -7.20
CA ASP A 304 23.89 -12.10 -8.17
C ASP A 304 22.99 -10.98 -7.62
N MET A 305 23.45 -9.73 -7.68
CA MET A 305 22.60 -8.57 -7.38
C MET A 305 21.76 -8.25 -8.60
N ARG A 306 20.43 -8.21 -8.42
CA ARG A 306 19.46 -7.96 -9.50
C ARG A 306 18.81 -6.59 -9.31
N THR A 307 19.46 -5.57 -9.85
CA THR A 307 19.17 -4.14 -9.72
C THR A 307 18.71 -3.54 -11.07
N TYR A 308 17.78 -4.24 -11.75
CA TYR A 308 17.44 -3.97 -13.16
C TYR A 308 16.46 -2.81 -13.40
N GLY A 309 15.74 -2.36 -12.36
CA GLY A 309 14.76 -1.28 -12.47
C GLY A 309 15.40 0.10 -12.68
N LYS A 310 14.59 1.09 -13.06
CA LYS A 310 15.05 2.48 -13.24
C LYS A 310 15.63 3.01 -11.92
N GLU A 311 16.85 3.56 -11.98
CA GLU A 311 17.64 4.02 -10.82
C GLU A 311 18.07 2.93 -9.81
N PHE A 312 17.79 1.63 -10.04
CA PHE A 312 18.09 0.59 -9.05
C PHE A 312 19.60 0.36 -8.90
N GLU A 313 20.34 0.36 -10.02
CA GLU A 313 21.80 0.26 -9.99
C GLU A 313 22.45 1.46 -9.30
N LYS A 314 21.92 2.66 -9.54
CA LYS A 314 22.37 3.87 -8.85
C LYS A 314 22.12 3.79 -7.35
N TYR A 315 20.99 3.22 -6.93
CA TYR A 315 20.68 2.99 -5.52
C TYR A 315 21.65 1.99 -4.88
N TYR A 316 21.97 0.90 -5.59
CA TYR A 316 22.98 -0.08 -5.19
C TYR A 316 24.36 0.57 -5.03
N GLU A 317 24.81 1.33 -6.02
CA GLU A 317 26.10 2.05 -5.94
C GLU A 317 26.13 3.11 -4.84
N ARG A 318 25.01 3.80 -4.61
CA ARG A 318 24.86 4.74 -3.49
C ARG A 318 25.00 4.04 -2.14
N SER A 319 24.39 2.86 -1.98
CA SER A 319 24.48 2.08 -0.73
C SER A 319 25.91 1.68 -0.38
N LYS A 320 26.73 1.34 -1.39
CA LYS A 320 28.17 1.07 -1.20
C LYS A 320 28.94 2.33 -0.82
N LYS A 321 28.82 3.39 -1.63
CA LYS A 321 29.74 4.55 -1.57
C LYS A 321 29.42 5.49 -0.42
N GLN A 322 28.13 5.70 -0.12
CA GLN A 322 27.70 6.69 0.89
C GLN A 322 27.43 6.04 2.25
N TYR A 323 26.88 4.82 2.25
CA TYR A 323 26.47 4.14 3.48
C TYR A 323 27.43 3.02 3.90
N GLY A 324 28.41 2.66 3.06
CA GLY A 324 29.40 1.61 3.40
C GLY A 324 28.80 0.21 3.54
N VAL A 325 27.72 -0.10 2.81
CA VAL A 325 27.11 -1.44 2.84
C VAL A 325 28.05 -2.46 2.22
N ASN A 326 28.38 -3.53 2.96
CA ASN A 326 29.25 -4.59 2.46
C ASN A 326 28.45 -5.64 1.66
N PHE A 327 28.97 -6.04 0.51
CA PHE A 327 28.36 -7.02 -0.38
C PHE A 327 29.30 -8.21 -0.53
N ILE A 328 28.83 -9.38 -0.09
CA ILE A 328 29.63 -10.60 -0.03
C ILE A 328 29.02 -11.59 -1.02
N ARG A 329 29.74 -11.88 -2.10
CA ARG A 329 29.30 -12.82 -3.12
C ARG A 329 29.50 -14.25 -2.63
N SER A 330 28.55 -14.74 -1.85
CA SER A 330 28.54 -16.11 -1.34
C SER A 330 27.13 -16.58 -1.05
N ARG A 331 26.83 -17.84 -1.39
CA ARG A 331 25.58 -18.49 -0.99
C ARG A 331 25.80 -19.19 0.35
N VAL A 332 25.21 -18.65 1.41
CA VAL A 332 25.28 -19.23 2.76
C VAL A 332 24.62 -20.61 2.79
N TYR A 333 25.35 -21.61 3.30
CA TYR A 333 24.90 -23.01 3.35
C TYR A 333 24.32 -23.44 4.71
N GLY A 334 24.37 -22.57 5.72
CA GLY A 334 23.72 -22.80 7.00
C GLY A 334 24.06 -21.73 8.03
N LEU A 335 23.29 -21.71 9.13
CA LEU A 335 23.49 -20.83 10.28
C LEU A 335 23.76 -21.66 11.54
N ASP A 336 24.70 -21.21 12.35
CA ASP A 336 25.05 -21.85 13.62
C ASP A 336 24.86 -20.88 14.79
N PRO A 337 24.54 -21.38 16.00
CA PRO A 337 24.49 -20.54 17.18
C PRO A 337 25.88 -19.96 17.47
N GLY A 338 25.94 -18.66 17.73
CA GLY A 338 27.09 -17.95 18.29
C GLY A 338 26.89 -17.64 19.78
N ASP A 339 27.80 -16.83 20.33
CA ASP A 339 27.72 -16.42 21.73
C ASP A 339 26.62 -15.36 21.96
N ASN A 340 26.00 -15.33 23.15
CA ASN A 340 24.95 -14.34 23.50
C ASN A 340 23.78 -14.25 22.49
N ASP A 341 23.25 -15.38 22.04
CA ASP A 341 22.20 -15.46 21.00
C ASP A 341 22.64 -14.86 19.63
N ASN A 342 23.93 -14.58 19.40
CA ASN A 342 24.45 -14.20 18.09
C ASN A 342 24.37 -15.37 17.11
N VAL A 343 24.57 -15.08 15.84
CA VAL A 343 24.49 -16.05 14.75
C VAL A 343 25.82 -16.12 14.01
N LYS A 344 26.37 -17.32 13.95
CA LYS A 344 27.61 -17.61 13.23
C LYS A 344 27.30 -18.04 11.80
N ILE A 345 27.97 -17.38 10.85
CA ILE A 345 27.88 -17.67 9.43
C ILE A 345 29.23 -18.19 8.94
N ARG A 346 29.22 -19.32 8.24
CA ARG A 346 30.39 -19.86 7.53
C ARG A 346 30.16 -19.74 6.03
N TYR A 347 31.05 -19.05 5.33
CA TYR A 347 30.91 -18.76 3.91
C TYR A 347 32.26 -18.80 3.19
N ALA A 348 32.23 -18.98 1.87
CA ALA A 348 33.42 -18.96 1.02
C ALA A 348 33.46 -17.67 0.20
N LEU A 349 34.64 -17.05 0.12
CA LEU A 349 34.92 -15.95 -0.79
C LEU A 349 35.16 -16.46 -2.22
N GLU A 350 35.27 -15.53 -3.18
CA GLU A 350 35.49 -15.87 -4.59
C GLU A 350 36.84 -16.53 -4.86
N ASP A 351 37.84 -16.33 -3.99
CA ASP A 351 39.15 -17.00 -4.04
C ASP A 351 39.15 -18.39 -3.39
N GLY A 352 38.00 -18.84 -2.84
CA GLY A 352 37.85 -20.11 -2.14
C GLY A 352 38.20 -20.05 -0.65
N THR A 353 38.67 -18.91 -0.13
CA THR A 353 38.94 -18.73 1.30
C THR A 353 37.65 -18.87 2.10
N VAL A 354 37.66 -19.74 3.11
CA VAL A 354 36.50 -19.97 3.98
C VAL A 354 36.62 -19.11 5.24
N ILE A 355 35.65 -18.24 5.44
CA ILE A 355 35.55 -17.35 6.60
C ILE A 355 34.43 -17.83 7.51
N SER A 356 34.62 -17.66 8.81
CA SER A 356 33.56 -17.81 9.80
C SER A 356 33.49 -16.56 10.65
N GLU A 357 32.30 -15.97 10.72
CA GLU A 357 32.07 -14.65 11.29
C GLU A 357 30.74 -14.66 12.08
N GLU A 358 30.68 -13.88 13.15
CA GLU A 358 29.48 -13.74 13.97
C GLU A 358 28.76 -12.42 13.70
N TYR A 359 27.42 -12.49 13.73
CA TYR A 359 26.50 -11.38 13.53
C TYR A 359 25.52 -11.35 14.68
N ASP A 360 25.14 -10.16 15.14
CA ASP A 360 24.17 -10.00 16.23
C ASP A 360 22.75 -10.34 15.77
N MET A 361 22.49 -10.16 14.47
CA MET A 361 21.22 -10.48 13.81
C MET A 361 21.43 -10.93 12.37
N VAL A 362 20.58 -11.85 11.91
CA VAL A 362 20.51 -12.28 10.50
C VAL A 362 19.11 -12.07 9.97
N VAL A 363 19.01 -11.41 8.82
CA VAL A 363 17.77 -11.17 8.08
C VAL A 363 17.72 -12.11 6.86
N LEU A 364 16.71 -12.96 6.82
CA LEU A 364 16.44 -13.84 5.70
C LEU A 364 15.61 -13.09 4.66
N SER A 365 16.21 -12.81 3.50
CA SER A 365 15.52 -12.20 2.36
C SER A 365 14.63 -13.24 1.68
N VAL A 366 13.43 -13.44 2.25
CA VAL A 366 12.42 -14.40 1.82
C VAL A 366 11.81 -14.05 0.47
N GLY A 367 11.56 -15.08 -0.32
CA GLY A 367 10.91 -15.00 -1.63
C GLY A 367 9.41 -14.76 -1.55
N LEU A 368 8.80 -14.54 -2.73
CA LEU A 368 7.37 -14.40 -2.91
C LEU A 368 6.83 -15.67 -3.58
N GLU A 369 5.76 -16.24 -3.04
CA GLU A 369 5.06 -17.40 -3.60
C GLU A 369 3.57 -17.11 -3.79
N PRO A 370 2.86 -17.85 -4.67
CA PRO A 370 1.41 -17.68 -4.81
C PRO A 370 0.68 -18.05 -3.53
N ASN A 371 -0.33 -17.27 -3.18
CA ASN A 371 -1.19 -17.54 -2.04
C ASN A 371 -2.05 -18.79 -2.30
N PRO A 372 -2.07 -19.82 -1.43
CA PRO A 372 -2.82 -21.05 -1.66
C PRO A 372 -4.31 -20.83 -1.96
N THR A 373 -4.96 -19.90 -1.25
CA THR A 373 -6.37 -19.56 -1.48
C THR A 373 -6.59 -18.92 -2.85
N ALA A 374 -5.62 -18.16 -3.36
CA ALA A 374 -5.68 -17.59 -4.70
C ALA A 374 -5.52 -18.66 -5.79
N VAL A 375 -4.68 -19.66 -5.55
CA VAL A 375 -4.49 -20.81 -6.44
C VAL A 375 -5.78 -21.63 -6.53
N GLU A 376 -6.46 -21.86 -5.40
CA GLU A 376 -7.76 -22.53 -5.37
C GLU A 376 -8.83 -21.73 -6.12
N LEU A 377 -8.89 -20.42 -5.91
CA LEU A 377 -9.81 -19.53 -6.62
C LEU A 377 -9.55 -19.56 -8.13
N ALA A 378 -8.30 -19.46 -8.57
CA ALA A 378 -7.96 -19.51 -9.99
C ALA A 378 -8.40 -20.85 -10.62
N LYS A 379 -8.19 -21.98 -9.93
CA LYS A 379 -8.67 -23.30 -10.38
C LYS A 379 -10.19 -23.35 -10.48
N GLN A 380 -10.92 -22.83 -9.49
CA GLN A 380 -12.38 -22.74 -9.53
C GLN A 380 -12.89 -21.89 -10.70
N LEU A 381 -12.17 -20.81 -11.02
CA LEU A 381 -12.48 -19.94 -12.14
C LEU A 381 -12.05 -20.50 -13.49
N GLY A 382 -11.27 -21.58 -13.54
CA GLY A 382 -10.70 -22.14 -14.78
C GLY A 382 -9.58 -21.28 -15.38
N VAL A 383 -8.91 -20.48 -14.56
CA VAL A 383 -7.74 -19.68 -14.95
C VAL A 383 -6.51 -20.58 -14.95
N GLU A 384 -5.78 -20.60 -16.06
CA GLU A 384 -4.54 -21.37 -16.19
C GLU A 384 -3.42 -20.81 -15.31
N LEU A 385 -2.67 -21.73 -14.70
CA LEU A 385 -1.51 -21.41 -13.85
C LEU A 385 -0.25 -22.05 -14.46
N ASN A 386 0.90 -21.42 -14.24
CA ASN A 386 2.19 -22.00 -14.61
C ASN A 386 2.63 -23.10 -13.62
N GLN A 387 3.77 -23.75 -13.89
CA GLN A 387 4.32 -24.83 -13.05
C GLN A 387 4.61 -24.44 -11.58
N TYR A 388 4.66 -23.14 -11.28
CA TYR A 388 4.90 -22.59 -9.94
C TYR A 388 3.63 -22.03 -9.30
N ASN A 389 2.45 -22.25 -9.92
CA ASN A 389 1.13 -21.76 -9.49
C ASN A 389 0.89 -20.24 -9.62
N PHE A 390 1.72 -19.50 -10.34
CA PHE A 390 1.36 -18.11 -10.74
C PHE A 390 0.40 -18.15 -11.92
N ALA A 391 -0.44 -17.13 -12.06
CA ALA A 391 -1.34 -17.00 -13.20
C ALA A 391 -0.55 -16.97 -14.52
N ALA A 392 -0.93 -17.83 -15.46
CA ALA A 392 -0.38 -17.82 -16.80
C ALA A 392 -0.98 -16.65 -17.57
N VAL A 393 -0.12 -15.77 -18.08
CA VAL A 393 -0.53 -14.59 -18.87
C VAL A 393 0.02 -14.71 -20.30
N PRO A 394 -0.76 -14.33 -21.32
CA PRO A 394 -0.25 -14.25 -22.69
C PRO A 394 0.88 -13.22 -22.80
N ALA A 395 1.89 -13.51 -23.62
CA ALA A 395 3.12 -12.72 -23.72
C ALA A 395 2.90 -11.24 -24.08
N LEU A 396 1.90 -10.93 -24.92
CA LEU A 396 1.69 -9.58 -25.45
C LEU A 396 0.72 -8.72 -24.63
N THR A 397 -0.19 -9.32 -23.87
CA THR A 397 -1.13 -8.56 -23.03
C THR A 397 -0.59 -8.38 -21.62
N GLY A 398 0.07 -9.40 -21.07
CA GLY A 398 0.61 -9.38 -19.72
C GLY A 398 -0.43 -9.28 -18.59
N VAL A 399 -1.72 -9.15 -18.91
CA VAL A 399 -2.82 -8.96 -17.95
C VAL A 399 -4.07 -9.79 -18.24
N ALA A 400 -4.24 -10.28 -19.48
CA ALA A 400 -5.36 -11.15 -19.81
C ALA A 400 -5.12 -12.58 -19.29
N THR A 401 -6.20 -13.33 -19.08
CA THR A 401 -6.12 -14.77 -18.80
C THR A 401 -6.64 -15.59 -20.00
N ASN A 402 -6.59 -16.92 -19.90
CA ASN A 402 -7.21 -17.82 -20.87
C ASN A 402 -8.75 -17.72 -20.88
N ARG A 403 -9.38 -17.12 -19.86
CA ARG A 403 -10.82 -16.88 -19.81
C ARG A 403 -11.15 -15.43 -20.13
N PRO A 404 -11.82 -15.15 -21.26
CA PRO A 404 -12.25 -13.80 -21.59
C PRO A 404 -13.06 -13.16 -20.46
N GLY A 405 -12.92 -11.84 -20.27
CA GLY A 405 -13.57 -11.12 -19.18
C GLY A 405 -12.97 -11.31 -17.78
N ILE A 406 -12.00 -12.22 -17.62
CA ILE A 406 -11.21 -12.38 -16.39
C ILE A 406 -9.76 -11.96 -16.66
N TYR A 407 -9.27 -11.04 -15.84
CA TYR A 407 -7.93 -10.45 -15.94
C TYR A 407 -7.13 -10.71 -14.66
N VAL A 408 -5.81 -10.52 -14.72
CA VAL A 408 -4.90 -10.66 -13.60
C VAL A 408 -3.87 -9.53 -13.59
N ALA A 409 -3.48 -9.07 -12.40
CA ALA A 409 -2.37 -8.14 -12.24
C ALA A 409 -1.63 -8.35 -10.91
N GLY A 410 -0.48 -7.69 -10.79
CA GLY A 410 0.37 -7.73 -9.62
C GLY A 410 1.09 -9.06 -9.41
N ALA A 411 1.51 -9.29 -8.17
CA ALA A 411 2.38 -10.40 -7.80
C ALA A 411 1.81 -11.80 -8.08
N PHE A 412 0.49 -11.94 -8.27
CA PHE A 412 -0.13 -13.21 -8.62
C PHE A 412 0.20 -13.67 -10.05
N SER A 413 0.52 -12.74 -10.95
CA SER A 413 1.04 -13.05 -12.30
C SER A 413 2.57 -13.21 -12.33
N GLY A 414 3.24 -13.10 -11.19
CA GLY A 414 4.68 -13.29 -11.04
C GLY A 414 5.31 -12.24 -10.10
N PRO A 415 6.40 -12.58 -9.39
CA PRO A 415 7.07 -11.67 -8.45
C PRO A 415 7.51 -10.37 -9.12
N ARG A 416 7.15 -9.22 -8.53
CA ARG A 416 7.46 -7.88 -9.05
C ARG A 416 7.40 -6.83 -7.95
N ASP A 417 7.93 -5.64 -8.22
CA ASP A 417 7.92 -4.51 -7.29
C ASP A 417 6.61 -3.70 -7.35
N ILE A 418 6.52 -2.66 -6.53
CA ILE A 418 5.35 -1.79 -6.42
C ILE A 418 5.11 -1.00 -7.73
N PRO A 419 6.10 -0.30 -8.32
CA PRO A 419 5.91 0.39 -9.60
C PRO A 419 5.40 -0.51 -10.73
N GLU A 420 6.00 -1.69 -10.93
CA GLU A 420 5.56 -2.66 -11.95
C GLU A 420 4.15 -3.17 -11.65
N THR A 421 3.82 -3.37 -10.37
CA THR A 421 2.47 -3.77 -9.93
C THR A 421 1.42 -2.71 -10.27
N VAL A 422 1.71 -1.43 -9.99
CA VAL A 422 0.81 -0.30 -10.28
C VAL A 422 0.60 -0.18 -11.79
N MET A 423 1.68 -0.23 -12.57
CA MET A 423 1.62 -0.17 -14.04
C MET A 423 0.76 -1.31 -14.61
N GLN A 424 0.96 -2.54 -14.13
CA GLN A 424 0.20 -3.69 -14.61
C GLN A 424 -1.28 -3.63 -14.20
N ALA A 425 -1.58 -3.09 -13.01
CA ALA A 425 -2.96 -2.88 -12.57
C ALA A 425 -3.70 -1.88 -13.48
N SER A 426 -3.06 -0.77 -13.84
CA SER A 426 -3.61 0.20 -14.79
C SER A 426 -3.76 -0.39 -16.20
N ALA A 427 -2.83 -1.23 -16.64
CA ALA A 427 -2.95 -1.96 -17.90
C ALA A 427 -4.16 -2.92 -17.89
N ALA A 428 -4.38 -3.64 -16.80
CA ALA A 428 -5.55 -4.51 -16.64
C ALA A 428 -6.85 -3.70 -16.63
N ALA A 429 -6.88 -2.55 -15.95
CA ALA A 429 -8.01 -1.63 -16.00
C ALA A 429 -8.30 -1.15 -17.43
N GLY A 430 -7.27 -0.80 -18.21
CA GLY A 430 -7.43 -0.40 -19.61
C GLY A 430 -8.00 -1.51 -20.51
N GLU A 431 -7.60 -2.77 -20.32
CA GLU A 431 -8.17 -3.89 -21.08
C GLU A 431 -9.62 -4.18 -20.68
N ILE A 432 -9.99 -3.98 -19.42
CA ILE A 432 -11.37 -4.07 -18.94
C ILE A 432 -12.22 -2.94 -19.55
N GLN A 433 -11.69 -1.72 -19.62
CA GLN A 433 -12.37 -0.56 -20.22
C GLN A 433 -12.68 -0.82 -21.70
N LYS A 434 -11.73 -1.40 -22.45
CA LYS A 434 -11.95 -1.86 -23.83
C LYS A 434 -13.12 -2.84 -23.92
N LEU A 435 -13.19 -3.86 -23.05
CA LEU A 435 -14.28 -4.84 -23.07
C LEU A 435 -15.65 -4.22 -22.76
N LEU A 436 -15.68 -3.27 -21.82
CA LEU A 436 -16.90 -2.68 -21.26
C LEU A 436 -17.20 -1.27 -21.79
N ALA A 437 -16.58 -0.84 -22.89
CA ALA A 437 -16.67 0.53 -23.41
C ALA A 437 -18.13 1.02 -23.56
N GLU A 438 -19.02 0.17 -24.08
CA GLU A 438 -20.45 0.47 -24.27
C GLU A 438 -21.26 0.64 -22.97
N ALA A 439 -20.75 0.12 -21.84
CA ALA A 439 -21.41 0.17 -20.54
C ALA A 439 -20.84 1.27 -19.63
N LYS A 440 -19.90 2.08 -20.13
CA LYS A 440 -19.31 3.22 -19.41
C LYS A 440 -20.40 4.18 -18.93
N GLY A 441 -20.32 4.56 -17.66
CA GLY A 441 -21.26 5.48 -17.01
C GLY A 441 -22.61 4.87 -16.62
N SER A 442 -22.88 3.60 -16.93
CA SER A 442 -24.21 3.00 -16.73
C SER A 442 -24.62 2.79 -15.27
N LEU A 443 -23.64 2.63 -14.37
CA LEU A 443 -23.85 2.37 -12.93
C LEU A 443 -23.13 3.36 -12.01
N THR A 444 -22.40 4.32 -12.58
CA THR A 444 -21.70 5.33 -11.79
C THR A 444 -22.66 6.35 -11.21
N LYS A 445 -22.32 6.85 -10.03
CA LYS A 445 -22.99 7.91 -9.30
C LYS A 445 -22.09 9.14 -9.29
N VAL A 446 -22.72 10.30 -9.18
CA VAL A 446 -22.05 11.60 -9.04
C VAL A 446 -22.12 12.00 -7.57
N LYS A 447 -20.99 12.47 -7.00
CA LYS A 447 -20.93 12.91 -5.61
C LYS A 447 -21.60 14.26 -5.46
N GLU A 448 -22.55 14.35 -4.54
CA GLU A 448 -23.19 15.60 -4.13
C GLU A 448 -22.46 16.17 -2.92
N TYR A 449 -22.16 17.47 -2.97
CA TYR A 449 -21.50 18.20 -1.87
C TYR A 449 -22.51 19.13 -1.20
N PRO A 450 -22.31 19.45 0.10
CA PRO A 450 -23.06 20.52 0.72
C PRO A 450 -22.84 21.84 -0.03
N PRO A 451 -23.82 22.77 0.00
CA PRO A 451 -23.65 24.08 -0.60
C PRO A 451 -22.39 24.77 -0.09
N GLU A 452 -21.60 25.36 -1.00
CA GLU A 452 -20.42 26.13 -0.64
C GLU A 452 -20.83 27.35 0.19
N LYS A 453 -20.21 27.51 1.36
CA LYS A 453 -20.36 28.66 2.24
C LYS A 453 -19.58 29.83 1.64
N ASP A 454 -20.28 30.92 1.38
CA ASP A 454 -19.62 32.17 1.01
C ASP A 454 -18.96 32.78 2.26
N VAL A 455 -17.64 32.85 2.23
CA VAL A 455 -16.82 33.43 3.29
C VAL A 455 -16.17 34.76 2.86
N ALA A 456 -16.64 35.34 1.76
CA ALA A 456 -16.16 36.64 1.28
C ALA A 456 -16.48 37.74 2.29
N GLY A 457 -15.47 38.55 2.63
CA GLY A 457 -15.61 39.64 3.60
C GLY A 457 -15.69 39.20 5.07
N GLU A 458 -15.66 37.90 5.37
CA GLU A 458 -15.55 37.43 6.75
C GLU A 458 -14.17 37.71 7.35
N ILE A 459 -14.11 37.82 8.68
CA ILE A 459 -12.83 37.86 9.40
C ILE A 459 -12.10 36.54 9.15
N VAL A 460 -10.81 36.60 8.82
CA VAL A 460 -9.99 35.41 8.62
C VAL A 460 -9.88 34.62 9.92
N ARG A 461 -10.31 33.35 9.87
CA ARG A 461 -10.28 32.38 10.96
C ARG A 461 -9.57 31.13 10.47
N THR A 462 -8.27 31.06 10.75
CA THR A 462 -7.39 30.00 10.26
C THR A 462 -7.30 28.87 11.27
N GLY A 463 -7.48 27.63 10.81
CA GLY A 463 -7.12 26.42 11.54
C GLY A 463 -5.78 25.87 11.06
N VAL A 464 -4.86 25.58 12.00
CA VAL A 464 -3.53 25.04 11.69
C VAL A 464 -3.39 23.63 12.25
N PHE A 465 -3.08 22.65 11.40
CA PHE A 465 -2.89 21.26 11.81
C PHE A 465 -1.45 20.83 11.51
N VAL A 466 -0.67 20.50 12.54
CA VAL A 466 0.75 20.13 12.39
C VAL A 466 0.94 18.63 12.49
N CYS A 467 1.59 18.01 11.51
CA CYS A 467 1.75 16.56 11.45
C CYS A 467 3.07 16.09 12.06
N HIS A 468 3.02 15.07 12.91
CA HIS A 468 4.20 14.41 13.48
C HIS A 468 4.87 13.40 12.53
N CYS A 469 4.10 12.61 11.79
CA CYS A 469 4.58 11.60 10.83
C CYS A 469 5.73 10.69 11.34
N GLY A 470 5.77 10.36 12.64
CA GLY A 470 6.81 9.54 13.26
C GLY A 470 8.22 10.09 13.03
N ILE A 471 9.17 9.22 12.69
CA ILE A 471 10.56 9.60 12.40
C ILE A 471 10.75 10.42 11.11
N ASN A 472 9.68 10.67 10.33
CA ASN A 472 9.84 11.46 9.11
C ASN A 472 9.81 12.97 9.39
N ILE A 473 9.16 13.41 10.46
CA ILE A 473 9.11 14.83 10.87
C ILE A 473 9.49 14.94 12.34
N GLY A 474 8.82 14.21 13.23
CA GLY A 474 8.97 14.32 14.68
C GLY A 474 10.32 13.87 15.25
N SER A 475 11.19 13.21 14.49
CA SER A 475 12.58 12.92 14.90
C SER A 475 13.51 14.13 14.80
N VAL A 476 13.16 15.12 13.98
CA VAL A 476 14.00 16.30 13.69
C VAL A 476 13.31 17.59 14.12
N VAL A 477 11.99 17.70 13.94
CA VAL A 477 11.21 18.89 14.25
C VAL A 477 10.41 18.67 15.54
N ASP A 478 10.50 19.60 16.48
CA ASP A 478 9.63 19.66 17.65
C ASP A 478 8.23 20.14 17.23
N VAL A 479 7.40 19.18 16.84
CA VAL A 479 6.06 19.41 16.31
C VAL A 479 5.11 20.05 17.34
N PRO A 480 5.11 19.65 18.63
CA PRO A 480 4.34 20.35 19.66
C PRO A 480 4.73 21.83 19.77
N ALA A 481 6.02 22.16 19.73
CA ALA A 481 6.47 23.56 19.77
C ALA A 481 6.01 24.35 18.53
N VAL A 482 5.97 23.73 17.35
CA VAL A 482 5.43 24.36 16.13
C VAL A 482 3.92 24.60 16.24
N ALA A 483 3.17 23.64 16.79
CA ALA A 483 1.72 23.78 17.00
C ALA A 483 1.38 24.88 18.02
N GLU A 484 2.11 24.96 19.14
CA GLU A 484 1.94 26.05 20.12
C GLU A 484 2.33 27.41 19.52
N TYR A 485 3.42 27.48 18.76
CA TYR A 485 3.80 28.68 18.03
C TYR A 485 2.69 29.14 17.09
N ALA A 486 2.07 28.22 16.34
CA ALA A 486 1.01 28.54 15.40
C ALA A 486 -0.20 29.24 16.06
N LYS A 487 -0.53 28.90 17.31
CA LYS A 487 -1.60 29.56 18.09
C LYS A 487 -1.35 31.04 18.33
N THR A 488 -0.08 31.47 18.33
CA THR A 488 0.31 32.87 18.54
C THR A 488 0.19 33.73 17.29
N LEU A 489 -0.02 33.12 16.11
CA LEU A 489 -0.04 33.82 14.84
C LEU A 489 -1.36 34.59 14.63
N PRO A 490 -1.31 35.82 14.08
CA PRO A 490 -2.51 36.61 13.82
C PRO A 490 -3.47 35.90 12.85
N GLY A 491 -4.75 35.80 13.24
CA GLY A 491 -5.80 35.15 12.44
C GLY A 491 -5.92 33.64 12.65
N VAL A 492 -5.05 33.01 13.45
CA VAL A 492 -5.20 31.61 13.86
C VAL A 492 -6.14 31.51 15.05
N VAL A 493 -7.20 30.72 14.91
CA VAL A 493 -8.22 30.50 15.96
C VAL A 493 -8.04 29.14 16.63
N TYR A 494 -7.52 28.16 15.88
CA TYR A 494 -7.31 26.81 16.36
C TYR A 494 -6.00 26.27 15.79
N ALA A 495 -5.18 25.67 16.65
CA ALA A 495 -4.03 24.90 16.19
C ALA A 495 -3.80 23.67 17.08
N THR A 496 -3.43 22.56 16.45
CA THR A 496 -3.19 21.27 17.11
C THR A 496 -2.16 20.46 16.32
N ASP A 497 -1.42 19.60 17.00
CA ASP A 497 -0.66 18.54 16.35
C ASP A 497 -1.52 17.27 16.16
N LYS A 498 -1.12 16.44 15.20
CA LYS A 498 -1.69 15.11 14.94
C LYS A 498 -0.57 14.14 14.59
N LEU A 499 -0.71 12.88 15.02
CA LEU A 499 0.26 11.85 14.67
C LEU A 499 0.34 11.65 13.14
N TYR A 500 -0.82 11.55 12.48
CA TYR A 500 -0.94 11.43 11.03
C TYR A 500 -2.08 12.33 10.52
N ALA A 501 -1.75 13.52 10.01
CA ALA A 501 -2.74 14.45 9.46
C ALA A 501 -3.47 13.90 8.21
N CYS A 502 -2.89 12.93 7.51
CA CYS A 502 -3.49 12.26 6.35
C CYS A 502 -4.41 11.08 6.72
N SER A 503 -4.65 10.84 8.01
CA SER A 503 -5.54 9.76 8.48
C SER A 503 -7.01 10.19 8.39
N GLN A 504 -7.90 9.20 8.36
CA GLN A 504 -9.35 9.46 8.29
C GLN A 504 -9.89 10.15 9.53
N ASP A 505 -9.36 9.80 10.71
CA ASP A 505 -9.69 10.47 11.96
C ASP A 505 -9.30 11.95 11.90
N ALA A 506 -8.12 12.26 11.33
CA ALA A 506 -7.70 13.63 11.15
C ALA A 506 -8.61 14.38 10.16
N SER A 507 -8.98 13.78 9.02
CA SER A 507 -9.93 14.40 8.08
C SER A 507 -11.29 14.68 8.72
N ALA A 508 -11.83 13.75 9.53
CA ALA A 508 -13.07 13.96 10.26
C ALA A 508 -12.95 15.09 11.29
N GLN A 509 -11.87 15.09 12.09
CA GLN A 509 -11.60 16.13 13.07
C GLN A 509 -11.37 17.51 12.45
N ILE A 510 -10.79 17.59 11.24
CA ILE A 510 -10.67 18.85 10.49
C ILE A 510 -12.07 19.38 10.14
N LYS A 511 -12.99 18.52 9.68
CA LYS A 511 -14.38 18.92 9.39
C LYS A 511 -15.13 19.39 10.63
N GLU A 512 -15.01 18.64 11.73
CA GLU A 512 -15.58 19.03 13.02
C GLU A 512 -15.00 20.36 13.51
N ALA A 513 -13.69 20.58 13.38
CA ALA A 513 -13.04 21.83 13.75
C ALA A 513 -13.49 23.01 12.88
N ILE A 514 -13.70 22.79 11.57
CA ILE A 514 -14.24 23.81 10.66
C ILE A 514 -15.59 24.33 11.17
N GLU A 515 -16.47 23.41 11.58
CA GLU A 515 -17.78 23.77 12.11
C GLU A 515 -17.68 24.38 13.52
N GLN A 516 -16.99 23.70 14.45
CA GLN A 516 -16.93 24.09 15.87
C GLN A 516 -16.29 25.46 16.09
N TYR A 517 -15.21 25.75 15.36
CA TYR A 517 -14.47 27.00 15.52
C TYR A 517 -14.80 28.04 14.44
N GLY A 518 -15.72 27.72 13.50
CA GLY A 518 -16.06 28.58 12.38
C GLY A 518 -14.81 28.93 11.57
N LEU A 519 -14.02 27.93 11.18
CA LEU A 519 -12.79 28.16 10.42
C LEU A 519 -13.16 28.42 8.95
N ASN A 520 -12.53 29.42 8.34
CA ASN A 520 -12.70 29.73 6.92
C ASN A 520 -11.40 29.68 6.12
N ARG A 521 -10.27 29.39 6.77
CA ARG A 521 -8.97 29.06 6.14
C ARG A 521 -8.36 27.85 6.82
N ILE A 522 -7.80 26.93 6.06
CA ILE A 522 -7.14 25.73 6.60
C ILE A 522 -5.69 25.70 6.17
N VAL A 523 -4.80 25.52 7.14
CA VAL A 523 -3.37 25.25 6.93
C VAL A 523 -3.03 23.89 7.50
N VAL A 524 -2.43 23.03 6.68
CA VAL A 524 -1.86 21.77 7.17
C VAL A 524 -0.34 21.82 7.01
N ALA A 525 0.37 21.77 8.13
CA ALA A 525 1.82 21.69 8.16
C ALA A 525 2.25 20.23 8.17
N SER A 526 2.63 19.70 7.00
CA SER A 526 2.96 18.28 6.85
C SER A 526 3.87 18.01 5.64
N CYS A 527 3.49 17.05 4.80
CA CYS A 527 4.25 16.52 3.66
C CYS A 527 4.17 17.44 2.43
N SER A 528 4.56 16.91 1.26
CA SER A 528 4.45 17.62 -0.02
C SER A 528 3.00 17.88 -0.47
N PRO A 529 2.68 19.09 -0.99
CA PRO A 529 1.36 19.43 -1.54
C PRO A 529 0.96 18.51 -2.70
N ARG A 530 1.93 18.12 -3.53
CA ARG A 530 1.70 17.23 -4.68
C ARG A 530 1.00 15.91 -4.30
N THR A 531 1.19 15.43 -3.08
CA THR A 531 0.70 14.12 -2.64
C THR A 531 -0.62 14.20 -1.86
N HIS A 532 -0.83 15.26 -1.07
CA HIS A 532 -1.93 15.30 -0.10
C HIS A 532 -2.88 16.49 -0.26
N GLU A 533 -2.50 17.53 -1.01
CA GLU A 533 -3.36 18.71 -1.20
C GLU A 533 -4.75 18.36 -1.76
N PRO A 534 -4.90 17.52 -2.80
CA PRO A 534 -6.23 17.15 -3.31
C PRO A 534 -7.13 16.50 -2.25
N MET A 535 -6.56 15.66 -1.37
CA MET A 535 -7.29 14.98 -0.30
C MET A 535 -7.80 15.97 0.77
N PHE A 536 -7.01 16.99 1.11
CA PHE A 536 -7.46 18.04 2.03
C PHE A 536 -8.48 18.98 1.37
N GLN A 537 -8.28 19.34 0.10
CA GLN A 537 -9.26 20.13 -0.67
C GLN A 537 -10.62 19.44 -0.74
N GLU A 538 -10.62 18.12 -0.92
CA GLU A 538 -11.83 17.29 -0.88
C GLU A 538 -12.50 17.32 0.51
N THR A 539 -11.69 17.27 1.58
CA THR A 539 -12.18 17.39 2.96
C THR A 539 -12.84 18.76 3.22
N LEU A 540 -12.31 19.84 2.63
CA LEU A 540 -12.92 21.18 2.69
C LEU A 540 -14.27 21.23 1.96
N LYS A 541 -14.35 20.68 0.73
CA LYS A 541 -15.61 20.60 -0.03
C LYS A 541 -16.70 19.89 0.76
N GLU A 542 -16.35 18.79 1.43
CA GLU A 542 -17.28 18.04 2.27
C GLU A 542 -17.74 18.80 3.53
N ALA A 543 -16.97 19.79 4.01
CA ALA A 543 -17.36 20.70 5.08
C ALA A 543 -18.13 21.93 4.57
N GLY A 544 -18.34 22.03 3.26
CA GLY A 544 -18.97 23.18 2.59
C GLY A 544 -18.04 24.38 2.44
N LEU A 545 -16.72 24.21 2.53
CA LEU A 545 -15.76 25.29 2.23
C LEU A 545 -15.23 25.15 0.80
N ASN A 546 -14.89 26.29 0.19
CA ASN A 546 -14.22 26.30 -1.11
C ASN A 546 -12.85 25.58 -0.99
N PRO A 547 -12.53 24.62 -1.88
CA PRO A 547 -11.29 23.84 -1.82
C PRO A 547 -10.03 24.71 -1.90
N HIS A 548 -10.10 25.88 -2.53
CA HIS A 548 -8.95 26.77 -2.72
C HIS A 548 -8.65 27.66 -1.52
N LEU A 549 -9.39 27.51 -0.41
CA LEU A 549 -9.11 28.17 0.88
C LEU A 549 -8.18 27.35 1.78
N PHE A 550 -7.37 26.50 1.16
CA PHE A 550 -6.43 25.58 1.76
C PHE A 550 -5.00 25.95 1.40
N GLU A 551 -4.09 25.85 2.37
CA GLU A 551 -2.65 25.97 2.15
C GLU A 551 -1.89 24.86 2.89
N MET A 552 -0.76 24.42 2.32
CA MET A 552 0.07 23.39 2.91
C MET A 552 1.48 23.89 3.21
N ALA A 553 1.91 23.80 4.47
CA ALA A 553 3.29 24.08 4.85
C ALA A 553 4.10 22.77 4.79
N ASN A 554 5.02 22.65 3.83
CA ASN A 554 5.86 21.46 3.67
C ASN A 554 7.01 21.45 4.70
N ILE A 555 6.73 20.98 5.91
CA ILE A 555 7.70 20.86 7.00
C ILE A 555 8.45 19.51 6.99
N ARG A 556 8.25 18.70 5.95
CA ARG A 556 8.97 17.44 5.76
C ARG A 556 10.10 17.60 4.75
N ASP A 557 9.75 17.68 3.46
CA ASP A 557 10.68 17.64 2.35
C ASP A 557 11.57 18.90 2.32
N HIS A 558 11.03 20.06 2.72
CA HIS A 558 11.80 21.32 2.77
C HIS A 558 12.41 21.61 4.14
N CYS A 559 12.20 20.74 5.14
CA CYS A 559 12.59 20.99 6.52
C CYS A 559 13.21 19.75 7.18
N SER A 560 12.42 18.80 7.70
CA SER A 560 12.97 17.67 8.47
C SER A 560 14.00 16.85 7.70
N TRP A 561 13.78 16.58 6.41
CA TRP A 561 14.66 15.72 5.61
C TRP A 561 16.00 16.36 5.26
N VAL A 562 16.05 17.68 5.11
CA VAL A 562 17.26 18.39 4.69
C VAL A 562 18.08 18.94 5.87
N HIS A 563 17.55 18.92 7.09
CA HIS A 563 18.25 19.38 8.31
C HIS A 563 18.28 18.29 9.41
N GLN A 564 18.43 17.02 9.04
CA GLN A 564 18.50 15.90 9.99
C GLN A 564 19.57 16.11 11.07
N ASN A 565 20.66 16.80 10.73
CA ASN A 565 21.77 17.09 11.62
C ASN A 565 21.61 18.39 12.42
N GLU A 566 20.54 19.17 12.20
CA GLU A 566 20.31 20.47 12.84
C GLU A 566 18.88 20.61 13.40
N PRO A 567 18.43 19.76 14.34
CA PRO A 567 17.02 19.70 14.79
C PRO A 567 16.45 21.03 15.34
N ALA A 568 17.27 21.77 16.09
CA ALA A 568 16.87 23.06 16.63
C ALA A 568 16.58 24.09 15.52
N GLN A 569 17.45 24.16 14.52
CA GLN A 569 17.27 25.06 13.37
C GLN A 569 16.12 24.59 12.47
N ALA A 570 15.93 23.27 12.33
CA ALA A 570 14.80 22.69 11.62
C ALA A 570 13.47 23.10 12.27
N THR A 571 13.40 23.11 13.60
CA THR A 571 12.20 23.54 14.33
C THR A 571 11.88 25.02 14.09
N GLU A 572 12.88 25.90 14.14
CA GLU A 572 12.67 27.32 13.83
C GLU A 572 12.25 27.54 12.37
N LYS A 573 12.88 26.82 11.42
CA LYS A 573 12.47 26.86 10.01
C LYS A 573 11.04 26.37 9.83
N ALA A 574 10.61 25.33 10.54
CA ALA A 574 9.24 24.83 10.49
C ALA A 574 8.23 25.89 10.97
N LYS A 575 8.55 26.62 12.06
CA LYS A 575 7.75 27.77 12.52
C LYS A 575 7.62 28.84 11.45
N ASP A 576 8.72 29.20 10.78
CA ASP A 576 8.69 30.18 9.69
C ASP A 576 7.86 29.72 8.49
N LEU A 577 7.97 28.45 8.10
CA LEU A 577 7.16 27.86 7.03
C LEU A 577 5.67 27.93 7.36
N VAL A 578 5.28 27.60 8.59
CA VAL A 578 3.88 27.70 9.06
C VAL A 578 3.42 29.15 9.07
N LYS A 579 4.24 30.09 9.56
CA LYS A 579 3.95 31.52 9.55
C LYS A 579 3.67 32.03 8.14
N MET A 580 4.51 31.67 7.18
CA MET A 580 4.33 32.04 5.77
C MET A 580 3.04 31.43 5.19
N ALA A 581 2.78 30.16 5.47
CA ALA A 581 1.56 29.47 5.00
C ALA A 581 0.29 30.11 5.59
N VAL A 582 0.27 30.45 6.88
CA VAL A 582 -0.86 31.16 7.51
C VAL A 582 -1.08 32.53 6.86
N LYS A 583 -0.01 33.28 6.60
CA LYS A 583 -0.12 34.58 5.92
C LYS A 583 -0.60 34.44 4.49
N LYS A 584 -0.16 33.42 3.76
CA LYS A 584 -0.64 33.12 2.41
C LYS A 584 -2.11 32.71 2.43
N ALA A 585 -2.51 31.82 3.36
CA ALA A 585 -3.89 31.37 3.53
C ALA A 585 -4.85 32.54 3.81
N ALA A 586 -4.42 33.52 4.60
CA ALA A 586 -5.20 34.72 4.87
C ALA A 586 -5.51 35.57 3.63
N LEU A 587 -4.74 35.42 2.55
CA LEU A 587 -4.91 36.14 1.28
C LEU A 587 -5.63 35.30 0.20
N LEU A 588 -5.97 34.04 0.51
CA LEU A 588 -6.69 33.19 -0.45
C LEU A 588 -8.12 33.69 -0.62
N GLU A 589 -8.60 33.63 -1.86
CA GLU A 589 -9.97 33.94 -2.25
C GLU A 589 -10.64 32.67 -2.81
N PRO A 590 -11.97 32.50 -2.62
CA PRO A 590 -12.70 31.40 -3.26
C PRO A 590 -12.56 31.47 -4.77
N VAL A 591 -12.18 30.35 -5.40
CA VAL A 591 -12.10 30.23 -6.86
C VAL A 591 -13.24 29.36 -7.36
N GLN A 592 -13.94 29.84 -8.40
CA GLN A 592 -15.00 29.07 -9.05
C GLN A 592 -14.43 28.20 -10.17
N ALA A 593 -14.91 26.96 -10.24
CA ALA A 593 -14.60 26.07 -11.35
C ALA A 593 -15.36 26.52 -12.61
N ILE A 594 -14.63 26.69 -13.71
CA ILE A 594 -15.21 26.89 -15.05
C ILE A 594 -15.18 25.58 -15.82
N SER A 595 -16.26 25.26 -16.53
CA SER A 595 -16.30 24.12 -17.45
C SER A 595 -15.94 24.59 -18.85
N LEU A 596 -14.97 23.93 -19.48
CA LEU A 596 -14.52 24.21 -20.84
C LEU A 596 -14.69 22.95 -21.68
N PRO A 597 -15.12 23.08 -22.95
CA PRO A 597 -15.16 21.95 -23.87
C PRO A 597 -13.75 21.40 -24.09
N MET A 598 -13.59 20.08 -24.06
CA MET A 598 -12.31 19.41 -24.24
C MET A 598 -12.28 18.63 -25.56
N ASN A 599 -11.15 18.67 -26.27
CA ASN A 599 -10.91 17.77 -27.39
C ASN A 599 -10.63 16.35 -26.85
N HIS A 600 -11.37 15.35 -27.34
CA HIS A 600 -11.24 13.96 -26.90
C HIS A 600 -10.39 13.11 -27.87
N ASP A 601 -9.86 13.70 -28.94
CA ASP A 601 -8.90 13.04 -29.83
C ASP A 601 -7.57 12.78 -29.10
N ALA A 602 -6.99 11.59 -29.29
CA ALA A 602 -5.72 11.21 -28.71
C ALA A 602 -4.60 11.15 -29.75
N LEU A 603 -3.43 11.69 -29.43
CA LEU A 603 -2.20 11.53 -30.21
C LEU A 603 -1.26 10.58 -29.49
N VAL A 604 -0.93 9.46 -30.13
CA VAL A 604 0.11 8.52 -29.67
C VAL A 604 1.37 8.77 -30.50
N ILE A 605 2.49 9.02 -29.82
CA ILE A 605 3.79 9.28 -30.45
C ILE A 605 4.69 8.05 -30.27
N GLY A 606 5.04 7.41 -31.39
CA GLY A 606 5.87 6.22 -31.48
C GLY A 606 5.07 4.97 -31.84
N GLY A 607 5.33 4.40 -33.01
CA GLY A 607 4.71 3.19 -33.57
C GLY A 607 5.35 1.87 -33.12
N GLY A 608 5.98 1.83 -31.95
CA GLY A 608 6.49 0.59 -31.34
C GLY A 608 5.38 -0.23 -30.68
N VAL A 609 5.71 -1.39 -30.09
CA VAL A 609 4.74 -2.28 -29.43
C VAL A 609 3.86 -1.54 -28.42
N ALA A 610 4.47 -0.78 -27.51
CA ALA A 610 3.72 -0.02 -26.50
C ALA A 610 2.76 1.02 -27.11
N GLY A 611 3.20 1.75 -28.14
CA GLY A 611 2.38 2.77 -28.80
C GLY A 611 1.24 2.17 -29.61
N MET A 612 1.49 1.07 -30.34
CA MET A 612 0.43 0.35 -31.03
C MET A 612 -0.61 -0.23 -30.06
N THR A 613 -0.17 -0.85 -28.97
CA THR A 613 -1.08 -1.36 -27.93
C THR A 613 -1.91 -0.24 -27.31
N ALA A 614 -1.30 0.89 -26.96
CA ALA A 614 -2.03 2.05 -26.43
C ALA A 614 -3.03 2.64 -27.44
N ALA A 615 -2.63 2.77 -28.71
CA ALA A 615 -3.48 3.30 -29.76
C ALA A 615 -4.70 2.41 -30.02
N LEU A 616 -4.49 1.09 -30.09
CA LEU A 616 -5.58 0.13 -30.25
C LEU A 616 -6.52 0.13 -29.05
N ASN A 617 -5.97 0.13 -27.82
CA ASN A 617 -6.78 0.14 -26.61
C ASN A 617 -7.69 1.39 -26.55
N LEU A 618 -7.16 2.58 -26.86
CA LEU A 618 -7.95 3.82 -26.92
C LEU A 618 -8.98 3.80 -28.06
N ALA A 619 -8.61 3.32 -29.25
CA ALA A 619 -9.50 3.23 -30.39
C ALA A 619 -10.69 2.28 -30.10
N ASP A 620 -10.43 1.14 -29.46
CA ASP A 620 -11.46 0.16 -29.09
C ASP A 620 -12.39 0.68 -27.98
N GLN A 621 -11.95 1.67 -27.21
CA GLN A 621 -12.81 2.41 -26.27
C GLN A 621 -13.67 3.49 -26.95
N GLY A 622 -13.49 3.73 -28.26
CA GLY A 622 -14.25 4.70 -29.04
C GLY A 622 -13.61 6.08 -29.20
N TYR A 623 -12.35 6.25 -28.78
CA TYR A 623 -11.61 7.50 -29.00
C TYR A 623 -11.04 7.56 -30.42
N ARG A 624 -11.01 8.75 -31.03
CA ARG A 624 -10.27 8.96 -32.27
C ARG A 624 -8.78 9.07 -31.94
N VAL A 625 -7.97 8.19 -32.53
CA VAL A 625 -6.53 8.12 -32.26
C VAL A 625 -5.71 8.43 -33.50
N TYR A 626 -4.75 9.34 -33.36
CA TYR A 626 -3.67 9.56 -34.30
C TYR A 626 -2.42 8.85 -33.79
N LEU A 627 -1.94 7.84 -34.50
CA LEU A 627 -0.65 7.21 -34.21
C LEU A 627 0.40 7.81 -35.16
N THR A 628 1.46 8.39 -34.58
CA THR A 628 2.56 8.98 -35.34
C THR A 628 3.83 8.16 -35.13
N GLU A 629 4.52 7.82 -36.20
CA GLU A 629 5.80 7.13 -36.19
C GLU A 629 6.76 7.88 -37.11
N LYS A 630 8.02 8.00 -36.70
CA LYS A 630 9.06 8.67 -37.49
C LYS A 630 9.55 7.81 -38.67
N SER A 631 9.39 6.49 -38.56
CA SER A 631 9.79 5.50 -39.55
C SER A 631 8.66 5.25 -40.56
N GLU A 632 9.00 4.73 -41.74
CA GLU A 632 8.01 4.37 -42.77
C GLU A 632 7.09 3.22 -42.34
N GLU A 633 7.49 2.43 -41.33
CA GLU A 633 6.75 1.26 -40.87
C GLU A 633 6.62 1.19 -39.34
N LEU A 634 5.52 0.61 -38.85
CA LEU A 634 5.29 0.32 -37.43
C LEU A 634 6.05 -0.94 -36.95
N GLY A 635 6.18 -1.10 -35.64
CA GLY A 635 6.70 -2.29 -34.96
C GLY A 635 8.00 -2.06 -34.17
N GLY A 636 8.74 -0.98 -34.46
CA GLY A 636 9.97 -0.62 -33.74
C GLY A 636 10.99 -1.77 -33.66
N ILE A 637 11.57 -1.99 -32.48
CA ILE A 637 12.57 -3.06 -32.25
C ILE A 637 11.96 -4.46 -32.43
N ALA A 638 10.67 -4.65 -32.15
CA ALA A 638 10.03 -5.97 -32.22
C ALA A 638 10.09 -6.58 -33.63
N LYS A 639 10.19 -5.77 -34.70
CA LYS A 639 10.39 -6.28 -36.07
C LYS A 639 11.68 -7.07 -36.26
N ARG A 640 12.68 -6.84 -35.39
CA ARG A 640 13.97 -7.54 -35.41
C ARG A 640 13.89 -8.89 -34.69
N ILE A 641 12.78 -9.18 -34.01
CA ILE A 641 12.56 -10.41 -33.26
C ILE A 641 11.66 -11.29 -34.11
N ARG A 642 12.17 -12.47 -34.52
CA ARG A 642 11.39 -13.43 -35.30
C ARG A 642 10.54 -14.32 -34.40
N TYR A 643 11.16 -14.89 -33.37
CA TYR A 643 10.52 -15.75 -32.38
C TYR A 643 10.76 -15.20 -30.98
N GLY A 644 9.71 -15.21 -30.15
CA GLY A 644 9.80 -14.91 -28.73
C GLY A 644 10.41 -16.05 -27.93
N MET A 645 10.54 -15.86 -26.61
CA MET A 645 11.21 -16.83 -25.72
C MET A 645 10.46 -18.17 -25.63
N ASN A 646 9.15 -18.18 -25.92
CA ASN A 646 8.33 -19.38 -25.92
C ASN A 646 8.07 -19.91 -27.35
N GLY A 647 8.78 -19.40 -28.36
CA GLY A 647 8.64 -19.80 -29.76
C GLY A 647 7.50 -19.13 -30.51
N GLU A 648 6.81 -18.15 -29.92
CA GLU A 648 5.76 -17.38 -30.56
C GLU A 648 6.30 -16.49 -31.69
N GLU A 649 5.61 -16.40 -32.83
CA GLU A 649 6.01 -15.50 -33.91
C GLU A 649 5.76 -14.03 -33.54
N CYS A 650 6.82 -13.23 -33.47
CA CYS A 650 6.74 -11.82 -33.10
C CYS A 650 6.65 -10.88 -34.31
N ARG A 651 7.09 -11.35 -35.49
CA ARG A 651 7.06 -10.57 -36.71
C ARG A 651 5.75 -10.86 -37.47
N PRO A 652 4.91 -9.85 -37.75
CA PRO A 652 3.78 -10.06 -38.64
C PRO A 652 4.29 -10.48 -40.02
N THR A 653 3.68 -11.52 -40.58
CA THR A 653 4.00 -12.08 -41.91
C THR A 653 3.63 -11.14 -43.04
#